data_AF-A0AA36AHQ8-F1
#
_entry.id   AF-A0AA36AHQ8-F1
#
_cell.length_a   1.000
_cell.length_b   1.000
_cell.length_c   1.000
_cell.angle_alpha   90.00
_cell.angle_beta   90.00
_cell.angle_gamma   90.00
#
_symmetry.space_group_name_H-M   'P 1'
#
loop_
_entity.id
_entity.type
_entity.pdbx_description
1 polymer ?
#
loop_
_entity_poly.entity_id
_entity_poly.type
_entity_poly.pdbx_seq_one_letter_code
_entity_poly.pdbx_strand_id
1 'polypeptide(L)'
;MKAYSLHDREVGYCQGSGFIVGLLLMQMPEEEAFAVLVTLMQEYRLRELFKPSMAELGLCMYQLECMIQELLPNLHIHFQTQGFHTSMYASSWFLTLFATSLPLSLACRVMDLFISEGMEIVFRIGMAILQMSQEILMSLDMEGMLKFFQKTVPAIYEQDQEKLIHTAFLIKYNAKKMKRLEKDYTALKSKENEEQIELRRLRTENRLLRQRIENLEKESASLADKLIQDQVTRAQEAEETFILKNQLASGKQQLHETQRKLQEADKLISEIKERTDSINVATVLDDKIAQHLVQQLQEELISVRLKDNETAAVIKDMKVKIKELEDTNQMLQRAPSNDVQHLQEELIAVKLREAEANLSLKELRMKVNELDQFWEKHCKNNFSPNVSEVKNCKHEVRILQEELMTVRIREAQSLSALKEMKQKVMELETQNQICTNQIKRMDGENKLLKEKILEEEDKEKMLQLSIKDLKREGDNLASERKEDLMMFRIKEAEAAQMVGELKQKIAHLEVQKAELITSRQLMVKGGTQDLENKIYDLQDEVLQLKMDHGKGLETATMVGSFMSVGGDDEEMRELMDSETLNRTLTEIIEGKSDTSAHLNGFLDLSPNNTDSESQNNETTGEDDSLAVLEKTVQSFERSLEDKSAV
;
A
#
# COMPACT_ATOMS: atom_id res chain seq x y z
N MET A 1 -9.91 -23.40 -39.48
CA MET A 1 -9.80 -22.48 -38.32
C MET A 1 -11.08 -21.71 -38.01
N LYS A 2 -11.66 -20.95 -38.96
CA LYS A 2 -12.89 -20.18 -38.69
C LYS A 2 -14.05 -21.03 -38.16
N ALA A 3 -14.25 -22.22 -38.72
CA ALA A 3 -15.26 -23.16 -38.23
C ALA A 3 -15.00 -23.58 -36.76
N TYR A 4 -13.74 -23.84 -36.40
CA TYR A 4 -13.36 -24.24 -35.05
C TYR A 4 -13.55 -23.12 -34.03
N SER A 5 -13.17 -21.88 -34.35
CA SER A 5 -13.38 -20.73 -33.44
C SER A 5 -14.86 -20.44 -33.16
N LEU A 6 -15.76 -20.86 -34.05
CA LEU A 6 -17.20 -20.77 -33.83
C LEU A 6 -17.75 -21.97 -33.05
N HIS A 7 -17.11 -23.14 -33.18
CA HIS A 7 -17.46 -24.37 -32.47
C HIS A 7 -17.05 -24.32 -31.00
N ASP A 8 -15.81 -23.94 -30.70
CA ASP A 8 -15.31 -23.74 -29.32
C ASP A 8 -15.01 -22.25 -29.10
N ARG A 9 -16.00 -21.53 -28.56
CA ARG A 9 -15.89 -20.07 -28.31
C ARG A 9 -14.99 -19.72 -27.13
N GLU A 10 -14.75 -20.64 -26.21
CA GLU A 10 -13.88 -20.40 -25.04
C GLU A 10 -12.43 -20.27 -25.48
N VAL A 11 -12.01 -21.15 -26.40
CA VAL A 11 -10.66 -21.13 -26.99
C VAL A 11 -10.60 -20.12 -28.14
N GLY A 12 -11.58 -20.18 -29.07
CA GLY A 12 -11.59 -19.35 -30.26
C GLY A 12 -10.43 -19.68 -31.22
N TYR A 13 -9.85 -18.65 -31.84
CA TYR A 13 -8.64 -18.78 -32.63
C TYR A 13 -7.41 -18.47 -31.78
N CYS A 14 -6.53 -19.46 -31.61
CA CYS A 14 -5.29 -19.27 -30.87
C CYS A 14 -4.08 -19.34 -31.81
N GLN A 15 -3.12 -18.43 -31.59
CA GLN A 15 -1.85 -18.44 -32.31
C GLN A 15 -1.14 -19.77 -32.12
N GLY A 16 -0.69 -20.40 -33.22
CA GLY A 16 -0.07 -21.72 -33.21
C GLY A 16 -0.99 -22.84 -33.71
N SER A 17 -2.28 -22.81 -33.39
CA SER A 17 -3.25 -23.86 -33.79
C SER A 17 -3.40 -24.00 -35.32
N GLY A 18 -3.18 -22.92 -36.07
CA GLY A 18 -3.18 -22.94 -37.53
C GLY A 18 -2.11 -23.86 -38.15
N PHE A 19 -0.99 -24.10 -37.48
CA PHE A 19 0.04 -25.03 -37.97
C PHE A 19 -0.41 -26.48 -37.86
N ILE A 20 -1.09 -26.85 -36.77
CA ILE A 20 -1.67 -28.19 -36.61
C ILE A 20 -2.72 -28.44 -37.69
N VAL A 21 -3.60 -27.47 -37.94
CA VAL A 21 -4.58 -27.55 -39.03
C VAL A 21 -3.91 -27.62 -40.39
N GLY A 22 -2.82 -26.88 -40.60
CA GLY A 22 -2.02 -26.96 -41.81
C GLY A 22 -1.48 -28.38 -42.05
N LEU A 23 -0.95 -29.03 -41.02
CA LEU A 23 -0.50 -30.43 -41.11
C LEU A 23 -1.64 -31.39 -41.46
N LEU A 24 -2.81 -31.24 -40.83
CA LEU A 24 -3.97 -32.08 -41.12
C LEU A 24 -4.45 -31.90 -42.57
N LEU A 25 -4.57 -30.65 -43.04
CA LEU A 25 -5.01 -30.34 -44.40
C LEU A 25 -4.05 -30.82 -45.50
N MET A 26 -2.78 -31.06 -45.16
CA MET A 26 -1.85 -31.70 -46.10
C MET A 26 -2.11 -33.21 -46.27
N GLN A 27 -2.77 -33.85 -45.31
CA GLN A 27 -3.00 -35.30 -45.29
C GLN A 27 -4.44 -35.71 -45.58
N MET A 28 -5.43 -34.84 -45.33
CA MET A 28 -6.85 -35.16 -45.48
C MET A 28 -7.68 -33.96 -45.95
N PRO A 29 -8.88 -34.18 -46.53
CA PRO A 29 -9.80 -33.12 -46.93
C PRO A 29 -10.25 -32.22 -45.76
N GLU A 30 -10.78 -31.03 -46.07
CA GLU A 30 -11.13 -30.01 -45.08
C GLU A 30 -12.13 -30.49 -44.01
N GLU A 31 -13.16 -31.25 -44.40
CA GLU A 31 -14.18 -31.76 -43.47
C GLU A 31 -13.60 -32.78 -42.49
N GLU A 32 -12.75 -33.69 -42.97
CA GLU A 32 -12.07 -34.69 -42.15
C GLU A 32 -11.05 -34.02 -41.22
N ALA A 33 -10.28 -33.06 -41.74
CA ALA A 33 -9.32 -32.29 -40.94
C ALA A 33 -10.00 -31.52 -39.81
N PHE A 34 -11.18 -30.96 -40.07
CA PHE A 34 -11.99 -30.32 -39.04
C PHE A 34 -12.46 -31.32 -37.98
N ALA A 35 -12.98 -32.49 -38.39
CA ALA A 35 -13.42 -33.52 -37.46
C ALA A 35 -12.27 -34.00 -36.57
N VAL A 36 -11.10 -34.30 -37.16
CA VAL A 36 -9.90 -34.72 -36.42
C VAL A 36 -9.42 -33.60 -35.49
N LEU A 37 -9.41 -32.34 -35.93
CA LEU A 37 -9.06 -31.21 -35.07
C LEU A 37 -9.96 -31.12 -33.83
N VAL A 38 -11.27 -31.29 -33.99
CA VAL A 38 -12.22 -31.28 -32.87
C VAL A 38 -11.90 -32.41 -31.89
N THR A 39 -11.64 -33.63 -32.39
CA THR A 39 -11.23 -34.78 -31.57
C THR A 39 -9.92 -34.52 -30.83
N LEU A 40 -8.89 -33.97 -31.49
CA LEU A 40 -7.62 -33.63 -30.83
C LEU A 40 -7.79 -32.58 -29.74
N MET A 41 -8.62 -31.58 -30.00
CA MET A 41 -8.88 -30.52 -29.04
C MET A 41 -9.63 -31.02 -27.81
N GLN A 42 -10.62 -31.91 -27.99
CA GLN A 42 -11.47 -32.41 -26.90
C GLN A 42 -10.88 -33.66 -26.22
N GLU A 43 -10.66 -34.74 -26.96
CA GLU A 43 -10.26 -36.05 -26.42
C GLU A 43 -8.79 -36.08 -26.00
N TYR A 44 -7.90 -35.47 -26.78
CA TYR A 44 -6.47 -35.36 -26.44
C TYR A 44 -6.17 -34.17 -25.53
N ARG A 45 -7.21 -33.46 -25.07
CA ARG A 45 -7.17 -32.30 -24.18
C ARG A 45 -6.27 -31.16 -24.70
N LEU A 46 -6.02 -31.10 -26.01
CA LEU A 46 -5.14 -30.08 -26.59
C LEU A 46 -5.71 -28.66 -26.42
N ARG A 47 -7.04 -28.54 -26.33
CA ARG A 47 -7.72 -27.25 -26.07
C ARG A 47 -7.26 -26.57 -24.78
N GLU A 48 -6.88 -27.34 -23.76
CA GLU A 48 -6.50 -26.81 -22.44
C GLU A 48 -5.22 -25.98 -22.53
N LEU A 49 -4.31 -26.31 -23.46
CA LEU A 49 -3.11 -25.51 -23.75
C LEU A 49 -3.43 -24.16 -24.40
N PHE A 50 -4.58 -24.03 -25.07
CA PHE A 50 -4.96 -22.86 -25.85
C PHE A 50 -5.95 -21.95 -25.11
N LYS A 51 -6.43 -22.33 -23.93
CA LYS A 51 -7.32 -21.47 -23.13
C LYS A 51 -6.65 -20.13 -22.82
N PRO A 52 -7.40 -19.02 -22.74
CA PRO A 52 -6.83 -17.67 -22.53
C PRO A 52 -5.91 -17.53 -21.32
N SER A 53 -6.13 -18.31 -20.25
CA SER A 53 -5.28 -18.30 -19.07
C SER A 53 -3.89 -18.91 -19.28
N MET A 54 -3.70 -19.71 -20.34
CA MET A 54 -2.49 -20.49 -20.62
C MET A 54 -2.05 -21.36 -19.42
N ALA A 55 -2.99 -21.73 -18.55
CA ALA A 55 -2.69 -22.44 -17.30
C ALA A 55 -2.06 -23.82 -17.55
N GLU A 56 -2.61 -24.58 -18.50
CA GLU A 56 -2.10 -25.91 -18.86
C GLU A 56 -0.72 -25.81 -19.54
N LEU A 57 -0.50 -24.76 -20.37
CA LEU A 57 0.81 -24.52 -20.97
C LEU A 57 1.86 -24.23 -19.90
N GLY A 58 1.54 -23.39 -18.91
CA GLY A 58 2.41 -23.12 -17.76
C GLY A 58 2.72 -24.37 -16.96
N LEU A 59 1.72 -25.24 -16.77
CA LEU A 59 1.93 -26.56 -16.15
C LEU A 59 2.91 -27.42 -16.96
N CYS A 60 2.78 -27.47 -18.28
CA CYS A 60 3.72 -28.20 -19.13
C CYS A 60 5.15 -27.66 -19.02
N MET A 61 5.33 -26.33 -18.94
CA MET A 61 6.66 -25.73 -18.73
C MET A 61 7.27 -26.16 -17.39
N TYR A 62 6.48 -26.12 -16.31
CA TYR A 62 6.91 -26.56 -14.99
C TYR A 62 7.28 -28.05 -14.97
N GLN A 63 6.44 -28.89 -15.56
CA GLN A 63 6.71 -30.33 -15.66
C GLN A 63 7.98 -30.62 -16.47
N LEU A 64 8.17 -29.94 -17.60
CA LEU A 64 9.37 -30.08 -18.43
C LEU A 64 10.60 -29.62 -17.65
N GLU A 65 10.53 -28.50 -16.94
CA GLU A 65 11.62 -28.01 -16.10
C GLU A 65 12.01 -29.04 -15.01
N CYS A 66 11.03 -29.64 -14.33
CA CYS A 66 11.30 -30.72 -13.36
C CYS A 66 11.93 -31.96 -14.02
N MET A 67 11.55 -32.30 -15.26
CA MET A 67 12.19 -33.39 -16.00
C MET A 67 13.64 -33.06 -16.35
N ILE A 68 13.94 -31.81 -16.75
CA ILE A 68 15.30 -31.35 -17.03
C ILE A 68 16.13 -31.40 -15.74
N GLN A 69 15.58 -30.94 -14.62
CA GLN A 69 16.25 -30.98 -13.32
C GLN A 69 16.64 -32.41 -12.90
N GLU A 70 15.78 -33.40 -13.16
CA GLU A 70 16.03 -34.80 -12.79
C GLU A 70 16.95 -35.52 -13.77
N LEU A 71 16.73 -35.35 -15.08
CA LEU A 71 17.41 -36.14 -16.12
C LEU A 71 18.70 -35.45 -16.64
N LEU A 72 18.75 -34.12 -16.60
CA LEU A 72 19.84 -33.29 -17.14
C LEU A 72 20.23 -32.18 -16.13
N PRO A 73 20.65 -32.52 -14.89
CA PRO A 73 20.84 -31.55 -13.80
C PRO A 73 21.87 -30.47 -14.12
N ASN A 74 22.96 -30.82 -14.82
CA ASN A 74 23.98 -29.85 -15.22
C ASN A 74 23.42 -28.80 -16.20
N LEU A 75 22.55 -29.24 -17.11
CA LEU A 75 21.89 -28.35 -18.06
C LEU A 75 20.88 -27.44 -17.36
N HIS A 76 20.14 -27.98 -16.38
CA HIS A 76 19.23 -27.19 -15.56
C HIS A 76 19.95 -26.06 -14.81
N ILE A 77 21.08 -26.36 -14.18
CA ILE A 77 21.89 -25.35 -13.47
C ILE A 77 22.41 -24.28 -14.44
N HIS A 78 22.87 -24.69 -15.63
CA HIS A 78 23.29 -23.76 -16.67
C HIS A 78 22.15 -22.84 -17.12
N PHE A 79 20.97 -23.40 -17.38
CA PHE A 79 19.77 -22.62 -17.73
C PHE A 79 19.39 -21.62 -16.64
N GLN A 80 19.42 -22.02 -15.36
CA GLN A 80 19.16 -21.12 -14.25
C GLN A 80 20.20 -19.99 -14.15
N THR A 81 21.48 -20.31 -14.33
CA THR A 81 22.58 -19.34 -14.27
C THR A 81 22.48 -18.30 -15.40
N GLN A 82 22.00 -18.72 -16.58
CA GLN A 82 21.80 -17.84 -17.73
C GLN A 82 20.43 -17.14 -17.74
N GLY A 83 19.56 -17.37 -16.74
CA GLY A 83 18.18 -16.85 -16.75
C GLY A 83 17.33 -17.37 -17.92
N PHE A 84 17.65 -18.56 -18.42
CA PHE A 84 17.00 -19.15 -19.60
C PHE A 84 15.83 -20.05 -19.19
N HIS A 85 14.61 -19.51 -19.27
CA HIS A 85 13.41 -20.20 -18.83
C HIS A 85 12.82 -21.12 -19.91
N THR A 86 12.25 -22.26 -19.50
CA THR A 86 11.62 -23.25 -20.39
C THR A 86 10.57 -22.64 -21.33
N SER A 87 9.81 -21.65 -20.85
CA SER A 87 8.79 -20.94 -21.62
C SER A 87 9.35 -20.18 -22.84
N MET A 88 10.62 -19.79 -22.83
CA MET A 88 11.25 -19.01 -23.91
C MET A 88 11.43 -19.82 -25.20
N TYR A 89 11.64 -21.13 -25.11
CA TYR A 89 11.93 -21.99 -26.26
C TYR A 89 10.90 -23.11 -26.46
N ALA A 90 10.29 -23.63 -25.38
CA ALA A 90 9.43 -24.80 -25.48
C ALA A 90 7.95 -24.47 -25.75
N SER A 91 7.51 -23.22 -25.57
CA SER A 91 6.10 -22.84 -25.79
C SER A 91 5.59 -23.24 -27.19
N SER A 92 6.41 -23.02 -28.22
CA SER A 92 6.06 -23.42 -29.60
C SER A 92 6.01 -24.94 -29.79
N TRP A 93 6.81 -25.70 -29.03
CA TRP A 93 6.85 -27.16 -29.13
C TRP A 93 5.51 -27.78 -28.73
N PHE A 94 4.94 -27.33 -27.61
CA PHE A 94 3.63 -27.79 -27.13
C PHE A 94 2.48 -27.23 -27.97
N LEU A 95 2.47 -25.92 -28.25
CA LEU A 95 1.35 -25.28 -28.97
C LEU A 95 1.26 -25.67 -30.44
N THR A 96 2.36 -26.10 -31.07
CA THR A 96 2.36 -26.45 -32.50
C THR A 96 2.69 -27.90 -32.76
N LEU A 97 2.83 -28.73 -31.72
CA LEU A 97 3.31 -30.11 -31.81
C LEU A 97 4.60 -30.19 -32.66
N PHE A 98 5.52 -29.27 -32.39
CA PHE A 98 6.78 -29.05 -33.12
C PHE A 98 6.67 -28.66 -34.61
N ALA A 99 5.47 -28.41 -35.16
CA ALA A 99 5.29 -28.06 -36.57
C ALA A 99 6.05 -26.81 -37.02
N THR A 100 6.35 -25.89 -36.09
CA THR A 100 7.12 -24.67 -36.36
C THR A 100 8.62 -24.83 -36.11
N SER A 101 9.02 -25.88 -35.40
CA SER A 101 10.37 -26.04 -34.85
C SER A 101 11.15 -27.20 -35.46
N LEU A 102 10.47 -28.10 -36.18
CA LEU A 102 11.08 -29.26 -36.84
C LEU A 102 10.70 -29.29 -38.33
N PRO A 103 11.50 -29.96 -39.20
CA PRO A 103 11.16 -30.15 -40.60
C PRO A 103 9.81 -30.85 -40.77
N LEU A 104 9.10 -30.52 -41.86
CA LEU A 104 7.73 -30.99 -42.10
C LEU A 104 7.58 -32.52 -42.00
N SER A 105 8.51 -33.28 -42.57
CA SER A 105 8.48 -34.76 -42.52
C SER A 105 8.57 -35.29 -41.09
N LEU A 106 9.40 -34.66 -40.24
CA LEU A 106 9.50 -35.01 -38.83
C LEU A 106 8.26 -34.55 -38.05
N ALA A 107 7.75 -33.33 -38.31
CA ALA A 107 6.53 -32.84 -37.69
C ALA A 107 5.31 -33.75 -37.96
N CYS A 108 5.18 -34.29 -39.18
CA CYS A 108 4.16 -35.30 -39.49
C CYS A 108 4.35 -36.57 -38.64
N ARG A 109 5.59 -37.06 -38.49
CA ARG A 109 5.86 -38.22 -37.61
C ARG A 109 5.55 -37.93 -36.15
N VAL A 110 5.83 -36.72 -35.67
CA VAL A 110 5.46 -36.30 -34.31
C VAL A 110 3.94 -36.29 -34.15
N MET A 111 3.20 -35.85 -35.17
CA MET A 111 1.74 -35.89 -35.19
C MET A 111 1.22 -37.34 -35.10
N ASP A 112 1.79 -38.28 -35.85
CA ASP A 112 1.42 -39.70 -35.79
C ASP A 112 1.63 -40.26 -34.37
N LEU A 113 2.79 -39.96 -33.77
CA LEU A 113 3.10 -40.39 -32.42
C LEU A 113 2.22 -39.72 -31.37
N PHE A 114 1.84 -38.46 -31.57
CA PHE A 114 0.93 -37.75 -30.68
C PHE A 114 -0.47 -38.35 -30.70
N ILE A 115 -0.95 -38.77 -31.87
CA ILE A 115 -2.24 -39.48 -31.99
C ILE A 115 -2.16 -40.86 -31.31
N SER A 116 -1.00 -41.54 -31.34
CA SER A 116 -0.84 -42.84 -30.67
C SER A 116 -0.70 -42.73 -29.15
N GLU A 117 0.18 -41.86 -28.66
CA GLU A 117 0.65 -41.83 -27.26
C GLU A 117 0.13 -40.61 -26.46
N GLY A 118 -0.47 -39.63 -27.13
CA GLY A 118 -0.93 -38.37 -26.52
C GLY A 118 0.21 -37.43 -26.14
N MET A 119 -0.05 -36.56 -25.15
CA MET A 119 0.87 -35.48 -24.75
C MET A 119 2.23 -35.96 -24.23
N GLU A 120 2.32 -37.19 -23.75
CA GLU A 120 3.56 -37.80 -23.26
C GLU A 120 4.69 -37.75 -24.30
N ILE A 121 4.37 -37.95 -25.58
CA ILE A 121 5.41 -37.94 -26.62
C ILE A 121 6.04 -36.56 -26.79
N VAL A 122 5.27 -35.48 -26.56
CA VAL A 122 5.78 -34.10 -26.70
C VAL A 122 6.87 -33.84 -25.66
N PHE A 123 6.67 -34.30 -24.42
CA PHE A 123 7.68 -34.26 -23.37
C PHE A 123 8.90 -35.11 -23.72
N ARG A 124 8.70 -36.34 -24.19
CA ARG A 124 9.79 -37.26 -24.57
C ARG A 124 10.65 -36.70 -25.70
N ILE A 125 10.03 -36.14 -26.74
CA ILE A 125 10.75 -35.52 -27.86
C ILE A 125 11.49 -34.27 -27.39
N GLY A 126 10.83 -33.40 -26.61
CA GLY A 126 11.47 -32.19 -26.07
C GLY A 126 12.71 -32.53 -25.22
N MET A 127 12.60 -33.54 -24.36
CA MET A 127 13.72 -34.04 -23.57
C MET A 127 14.81 -34.71 -24.44
N ALA A 128 14.45 -35.41 -25.51
CA ALA A 128 15.42 -36.01 -26.43
C ALA A 128 16.24 -34.94 -27.16
N ILE A 129 15.59 -33.87 -27.62
CA ILE A 129 16.27 -32.72 -28.24
C ILE A 129 17.28 -32.11 -27.27
N LEU A 130 16.89 -31.92 -26.01
CA LEU A 130 17.76 -31.37 -24.97
C LEU A 130 18.92 -32.31 -24.63
N GLN A 131 18.67 -33.61 -24.49
CA GLN A 131 19.69 -34.61 -24.17
C GLN A 131 20.72 -34.73 -25.30
N MET A 132 20.28 -34.77 -26.56
CA MET A 132 21.18 -34.86 -27.71
C MET A 132 21.99 -33.58 -27.93
N SER A 133 21.46 -32.43 -27.52
CA SER A 133 22.09 -31.12 -27.71
C SER A 133 22.85 -30.62 -26.47
N GLN A 134 22.91 -31.42 -25.40
CA GLN A 134 23.39 -30.99 -24.09
C GLN A 134 24.80 -30.39 -24.16
N GLU A 135 25.75 -31.06 -24.81
CA GLU A 135 27.14 -30.60 -24.90
C GLU A 135 27.26 -29.22 -25.55
N ILE A 136 26.47 -28.98 -26.61
CA ILE A 136 26.44 -27.70 -27.32
C ILE A 136 25.80 -26.63 -26.43
N LEU A 137 24.63 -26.92 -25.85
CA LEU A 137 23.88 -25.97 -25.02
C LEU A 137 24.67 -25.50 -23.79
N MET A 138 25.47 -26.38 -23.17
CA MET A 138 26.33 -26.03 -22.04
C MET A 138 27.41 -24.99 -22.36
N SER A 139 27.73 -24.79 -23.65
CA SER A 139 28.74 -23.82 -24.10
C SER A 139 28.15 -22.48 -24.55
N LEU A 140 26.81 -22.36 -24.58
CA LEU A 140 26.11 -21.20 -25.13
C LEU A 140 25.54 -20.31 -24.02
N ASP A 141 25.45 -19.02 -24.29
CA ASP A 141 24.72 -18.04 -23.49
C ASP A 141 23.22 -18.04 -23.86
N MET A 142 22.43 -17.22 -23.18
CA MET A 142 20.97 -17.13 -23.38
C MET A 142 20.58 -16.91 -24.86
N GLU A 143 21.22 -15.95 -25.54
CA GLU A 143 20.92 -15.65 -26.95
C GLU A 143 21.39 -16.77 -27.89
N GLY A 144 22.56 -17.35 -27.62
CA GLY A 144 23.11 -18.49 -28.36
C GLY A 144 22.21 -19.72 -28.29
N MET A 145 21.71 -20.05 -27.10
CA MET A 145 20.76 -21.16 -26.89
C MET A 145 19.46 -20.94 -27.68
N LEU A 146 18.90 -19.73 -27.64
CA LEU A 146 17.67 -19.42 -28.39
C LEU A 146 17.88 -19.54 -29.91
N LYS A 147 18.99 -19.01 -30.43
CA LYS A 147 19.35 -19.15 -31.86
C LYS A 147 19.57 -20.61 -32.24
N PHE A 148 20.18 -21.40 -31.37
CA PHE A 148 20.41 -22.83 -31.60
C PHE A 148 19.09 -23.59 -31.79
N PHE A 149 18.10 -23.39 -30.90
CA PHE A 149 16.79 -24.02 -31.05
C PHE A 149 16.03 -23.57 -32.31
N GLN A 150 16.16 -22.30 -32.71
CA GLN A 150 15.43 -21.76 -33.86
C GLN A 150 16.05 -22.14 -35.22
N LYS A 151 17.38 -22.25 -35.31
CA LYS A 151 18.08 -22.40 -36.60
C LYS A 151 18.83 -23.71 -36.75
N THR A 152 19.49 -24.16 -35.69
CA THR A 152 20.41 -25.30 -35.76
C THR A 152 19.69 -26.62 -35.56
N VAL A 153 18.76 -26.68 -34.59
CA VAL A 153 17.95 -27.88 -34.30
C VAL A 153 17.19 -28.41 -35.53
N PRO A 154 16.44 -27.58 -36.30
CA PRO A 154 15.76 -28.07 -37.50
C PRO A 154 16.72 -28.69 -38.52
N ALA A 155 17.89 -28.08 -38.73
CA ALA A 155 18.87 -28.52 -39.71
C ALA A 155 19.54 -29.87 -39.33
N ILE A 156 19.76 -30.12 -38.04
CA ILE A 156 20.31 -31.40 -37.55
C ILE A 156 19.35 -32.55 -37.87
N TYR A 157 18.06 -32.36 -37.60
CA TYR A 157 17.06 -33.43 -37.72
C TYR A 157 16.47 -33.59 -39.12
N GLU A 158 16.83 -32.73 -40.07
CA GLU A 158 16.50 -32.95 -41.48
C GLU A 158 17.23 -34.16 -42.06
N GLN A 159 18.44 -34.47 -41.54
CA GLN A 159 19.29 -35.56 -42.03
C GLN A 159 19.08 -36.89 -41.28
N ASP A 160 18.75 -36.85 -39.98
CA ASP A 160 18.67 -38.06 -39.14
C ASP A 160 17.50 -37.98 -38.13
N GLN A 161 16.31 -38.36 -38.61
CA GLN A 161 15.07 -38.33 -37.84
C GLN A 161 14.92 -39.55 -36.91
N GLU A 162 15.47 -40.69 -37.29
CA GLU A 162 15.28 -41.95 -36.56
C GLU A 162 15.99 -41.94 -35.22
N LYS A 163 17.19 -41.35 -35.13
CA LYS A 163 17.90 -41.23 -33.87
C LYS A 163 17.12 -40.42 -32.83
N LEU A 164 16.45 -39.33 -33.25
CA LEU A 164 15.63 -38.52 -32.34
C LEU A 164 14.47 -39.34 -31.79
N ILE A 165 13.71 -40.00 -32.67
CA ILE A 165 12.54 -40.78 -32.26
C ILE A 165 12.96 -41.95 -31.35
N HIS A 166 14.02 -42.68 -31.71
CA HIS A 166 14.54 -43.76 -30.88
C HIS A 166 14.95 -43.26 -29.49
N THR A 167 15.67 -42.13 -29.43
CA THR A 167 16.08 -41.51 -28.15
C THR A 167 14.87 -41.06 -27.33
N ALA A 168 13.84 -40.49 -27.95
CA ALA A 168 12.60 -40.10 -27.28
C ALA A 168 11.89 -41.31 -26.62
N PHE A 169 11.88 -42.48 -27.25
CA PHE A 169 11.30 -43.68 -26.65
C PHE A 169 12.12 -44.25 -25.48
N LEU A 170 13.43 -43.99 -25.43
CA LEU A 170 14.29 -44.38 -24.30
C LEU A 170 14.08 -43.49 -23.05
N ILE A 171 13.57 -42.29 -23.22
CA ILE A 171 13.33 -41.36 -22.12
C ILE A 171 12.18 -41.87 -21.25
N LYS A 172 12.46 -42.03 -19.96
CA LYS A 172 11.48 -42.49 -18.98
C LYS A 172 10.50 -41.37 -18.65
N TYR A 173 9.24 -41.58 -19.00
CA TYR A 173 8.14 -40.74 -18.56
C TYR A 173 7.34 -41.45 -17.48
N ASN A 174 7.14 -40.79 -16.33
CA ASN A 174 6.41 -41.36 -15.20
C ASN A 174 5.07 -40.62 -15.01
N ALA A 175 3.99 -41.18 -15.55
CA ALA A 175 2.66 -40.58 -15.47
C ALA A 175 2.20 -40.29 -14.03
N LYS A 176 2.56 -41.12 -13.04
CA LYS A 176 2.23 -40.87 -11.63
C LYS A 176 2.95 -39.64 -11.09
N LYS A 177 4.22 -39.46 -11.46
CA LYS A 177 5.01 -38.28 -11.08
C LYS A 177 4.47 -37.02 -11.75
N MET A 178 4.12 -37.09 -13.04
CA MET A 178 3.56 -35.94 -13.77
C MET A 178 2.25 -35.45 -13.15
N LYS A 179 1.38 -36.37 -12.73
CA LYS A 179 0.15 -36.05 -12.00
C LYS A 179 0.40 -35.49 -10.59
N ARG A 180 1.51 -35.86 -9.95
CA ARG A 180 1.94 -35.24 -8.68
C ARG A 180 2.41 -33.80 -8.93
N LEU A 181 3.25 -33.60 -9.94
CA LEU A 181 3.73 -32.27 -10.33
C LEU A 181 2.58 -31.34 -10.74
N GLU A 182 1.54 -31.87 -11.37
CA GLU A 182 0.29 -31.14 -11.63
C GLU A 182 -0.35 -30.61 -10.35
N LYS A 183 -0.54 -31.46 -9.33
CA LYS A 183 -1.07 -31.05 -8.03
C LYS A 183 -0.17 -30.02 -7.35
N ASP A 184 1.14 -30.25 -7.36
CA ASP A 184 2.12 -29.35 -6.76
C ASP A 184 2.09 -27.97 -7.43
N TYR A 185 1.99 -27.93 -8.77
CA TYR A 185 1.87 -26.69 -9.55
C TYR A 185 0.54 -25.96 -9.29
N THR A 186 -0.58 -26.68 -9.24
CA THR A 186 -1.88 -26.09 -8.90
C THR A 186 -1.85 -25.47 -7.50
N ALA A 187 -1.26 -26.16 -6.52
CA ALA A 187 -1.11 -25.63 -5.16
C ALA A 187 -0.20 -24.38 -5.14
N LEU A 188 0.92 -24.42 -5.87
CA LEU A 188 1.82 -23.29 -6.01
C LEU A 188 1.10 -22.07 -6.62
N LYS A 189 0.33 -22.27 -7.69
CA LYS A 189 -0.43 -21.20 -8.33
C LYS A 189 -1.60 -20.68 -7.49
N SER A 190 -2.27 -21.54 -6.72
CA SER A 190 -3.29 -21.09 -5.75
C SER A 190 -2.66 -20.17 -4.71
N LYS A 191 -1.53 -20.60 -4.13
CA LYS A 191 -0.80 -19.81 -3.13
C LYS A 191 -0.31 -18.48 -3.69
N GLU A 192 0.28 -18.47 -4.90
CA GLU A 192 0.71 -17.25 -5.56
C GLU A 192 -0.47 -16.29 -5.82
N ASN A 193 -1.63 -16.81 -6.21
CA ASN A 193 -2.83 -16.00 -6.39
C ASN A 193 -3.37 -15.43 -5.06
N GLU A 194 -3.37 -16.22 -3.98
CA GLU A 194 -3.72 -15.77 -2.63
C GLU A 194 -2.78 -14.65 -2.16
N GLU A 195 -1.47 -14.83 -2.32
CA GLU A 195 -0.45 -13.82 -2.02
C GLU A 195 -0.62 -12.55 -2.86
N GLN A 196 -1.00 -12.68 -4.14
CA GLN A 196 -1.29 -11.54 -5.00
C GLN A 196 -2.56 -10.78 -4.57
N ILE A 197 -3.60 -11.50 -4.13
CA ILE A 197 -4.83 -10.89 -3.60
C ILE A 197 -4.51 -10.14 -2.30
N GLU A 198 -3.75 -10.76 -1.41
CA GLU A 198 -3.31 -10.14 -0.16
C GLU A 198 -2.43 -8.91 -0.42
N LEU A 199 -1.47 -9.01 -1.35
CA LEU A 199 -0.63 -7.88 -1.75
C LEU A 199 -1.47 -6.72 -2.30
N ARG A 200 -2.50 -6.99 -3.11
CA ARG A 200 -3.42 -5.96 -3.61
C ARG A 200 -4.19 -5.30 -2.47
N ARG A 201 -4.70 -6.08 -1.52
CA ARG A 201 -5.38 -5.57 -0.31
C ARG A 201 -4.44 -4.70 0.53
N LEU A 202 -3.22 -5.15 0.78
CA LEU A 202 -2.23 -4.39 1.54
C LEU A 202 -1.85 -3.11 0.81
N ARG A 203 -1.77 -3.11 -0.52
CA ARG A 203 -1.53 -1.91 -1.33
C ARG A 203 -2.68 -0.91 -1.23
N THR A 204 -3.94 -1.35 -1.27
CA THR A 204 -5.09 -0.45 -1.11
C THR A 204 -5.17 0.12 0.30
N GLU A 205 -4.94 -0.70 1.31
CA GLU A 205 -4.90 -0.27 2.71
C GLU A 205 -3.78 0.73 2.97
N ASN A 206 -2.55 0.45 2.51
CA ASN A 206 -1.44 1.39 2.61
C ASN A 206 -1.73 2.72 1.90
N ARG A 207 -2.42 2.70 0.76
CA ARG A 207 -2.84 3.92 0.07
C ARG A 207 -3.81 4.74 0.94
N LEU A 208 -4.81 4.11 1.55
CA LEU A 208 -5.77 4.78 2.42
C LEU A 208 -5.11 5.35 3.69
N LEU A 209 -4.18 4.60 4.29
CA LEU A 209 -3.42 5.05 5.44
C LEU A 209 -2.55 6.27 5.10
N ARG A 210 -1.88 6.29 3.95
CA ARG A 210 -1.13 7.45 3.47
C ARG A 210 -2.02 8.68 3.29
N GLN A 211 -3.20 8.52 2.69
CA GLN A 211 -4.17 9.61 2.58
C GLN A 211 -4.66 10.11 3.95
N ARG A 212 -4.83 9.21 4.92
CA ARG A 212 -5.22 9.59 6.27
C ARG A 212 -4.11 10.38 6.98
N ILE A 213 -2.85 9.96 6.83
CA ILE A 213 -1.69 10.67 7.36
C ILE A 213 -1.61 12.06 6.74
N GLU A 214 -1.71 12.18 5.42
CA GLU A 214 -1.67 13.47 4.71
C GLU A 214 -2.78 14.42 5.18
N ASN A 215 -4.00 13.90 5.39
CA ASN A 215 -5.11 14.70 5.91
C ASN A 215 -4.84 15.19 7.34
N LEU A 216 -4.33 14.31 8.22
CA LEU A 216 -3.98 14.67 9.59
C LEU A 216 -2.82 15.68 9.63
N GLU A 217 -1.85 15.56 8.74
CA GLU A 217 -0.75 16.51 8.59
C GLU A 217 -1.29 17.89 8.18
N LYS A 218 -2.19 17.96 7.20
CA LYS A 218 -2.86 19.22 6.81
C LYS A 218 -3.67 19.84 7.96
N GLU A 219 -4.43 19.03 8.68
CA GLU A 219 -5.18 19.47 9.86
C GLU A 219 -4.24 20.01 10.94
N SER A 220 -3.13 19.31 11.20
CA SER A 220 -2.14 19.71 12.19
C SER A 220 -1.43 21.02 11.81
N ALA A 221 -1.09 21.21 10.53
CA ALA A 221 -0.50 22.43 10.01
C ALA A 221 -1.47 23.61 10.15
N SER A 222 -2.75 23.42 9.78
CA SER A 222 -3.77 24.46 9.92
C SER A 222 -3.99 24.87 11.39
N LEU A 223 -3.95 23.92 12.32
CA LEU A 223 -4.05 24.21 13.74
C LEU A 223 -2.82 24.97 14.26
N ALA A 224 -1.61 24.61 13.80
CA ALA A 224 -0.40 25.34 14.13
C ALA A 224 -0.45 26.79 13.62
N ASP A 225 -0.88 27.00 12.37
CA ASP A 225 -1.03 28.35 11.79
C ASP A 225 -2.01 29.21 12.58
N LYS A 226 -3.17 28.64 12.98
CA LYS A 226 -4.15 29.34 13.84
C LYS A 226 -3.56 29.72 15.19
N LEU A 227 -2.81 28.82 15.83
CA LEU A 227 -2.17 29.11 17.12
C LEU A 227 -1.12 30.22 17.00
N ILE A 228 -0.33 30.22 15.93
CA ILE A 228 0.64 31.28 15.66
C ILE A 228 -0.09 32.60 15.45
N GLN A 229 -1.14 32.60 14.62
CA GLN A 229 -1.95 33.79 14.37
C GLN A 229 -2.57 34.35 15.65
N ASP A 230 -3.13 33.48 16.51
CA ASP A 230 -3.69 33.87 17.81
C ASP A 230 -2.64 34.38 18.80
N GLN A 231 -1.39 33.93 18.71
CA GLN A 231 -0.30 34.48 19.51
C GLN A 231 0.14 35.85 18.99
N VAL A 232 0.22 36.02 17.67
CA VAL A 232 0.57 37.29 17.04
C VAL A 232 -0.48 38.35 17.33
N THR A 233 -1.78 38.04 17.21
CA THR A 233 -2.86 38.97 17.54
C THR A 233 -2.82 39.37 19.01
N ARG A 234 -2.65 38.41 19.93
CA ARG A 234 -2.47 38.71 21.37
C ARG A 234 -1.26 39.59 21.65
N ALA A 235 -0.16 39.39 20.94
CA ALA A 235 1.03 40.24 21.08
C ALA A 235 0.76 41.67 20.57
N GLN A 236 0.08 41.81 19.43
CA GLN A 236 -0.33 43.10 18.87
C GLN A 236 -1.28 43.85 19.83
N GLU A 237 -2.31 43.17 20.35
CA GLU A 237 -3.25 43.74 21.31
C GLU A 237 -2.54 44.21 22.60
N ALA A 238 -1.54 43.46 23.07
CA ALA A 238 -0.74 43.83 24.23
C ALA A 238 0.13 45.07 23.97
N GLU A 239 0.72 45.19 22.78
CA GLU A 239 1.49 46.35 22.34
C GLU A 239 0.59 47.60 22.23
N GLU A 240 -0.59 47.47 21.59
CA GLU A 240 -1.57 48.55 21.51
C GLU A 240 -2.04 49.00 22.89
N THR A 241 -2.33 48.05 23.79
CA THR A 241 -2.72 48.35 25.18
C THR A 241 -1.62 49.10 25.91
N PHE A 242 -0.35 48.74 25.69
CA PHE A 242 0.79 49.45 26.27
C PHE A 242 0.90 50.89 25.74
N ILE A 243 0.75 51.09 24.44
CA ILE A 243 0.75 52.42 23.81
C ILE A 243 -0.39 53.27 24.37
N LEU A 244 -1.62 52.75 24.40
CA LEU A 244 -2.79 53.43 24.96
C LEU A 244 -2.57 53.80 26.43
N LYS A 245 -1.97 52.91 27.22
CA LYS A 245 -1.65 53.17 28.63
C LYS A 245 -0.65 54.31 28.78
N ASN A 246 0.38 54.37 27.92
CA ASN A 246 1.35 55.46 27.92
C ASN A 246 0.71 56.80 27.50
N GLN A 247 -0.12 56.79 26.46
CA GLN A 247 -0.87 57.98 26.04
C GLN A 247 -1.82 58.47 27.12
N LEU A 248 -2.53 57.56 27.80
CA LEU A 248 -3.40 57.88 28.94
C LEU A 248 -2.61 58.47 30.11
N ALA A 249 -1.43 57.93 30.41
CA ALA A 249 -0.56 58.46 31.45
C ALA A 249 -0.09 59.89 31.13
N SER A 250 0.33 60.12 29.87
CA SER A 250 0.69 61.46 29.37
C SER A 250 -0.50 62.42 29.44
N GLY A 251 -1.69 61.99 28.99
CA GLY A 251 -2.91 62.78 29.06
C GLY A 251 -3.32 63.13 30.50
N LYS A 252 -3.19 62.18 31.44
CA LYS A 252 -3.39 62.42 32.87
C LYS A 252 -2.40 63.44 33.42
N GLN A 253 -1.13 63.38 33.02
CA GLN A 253 -0.13 64.35 33.44
C GLN A 253 -0.46 65.76 32.93
N GLN A 254 -0.88 65.87 31.67
CA GLN A 254 -1.35 67.14 31.10
C GLN A 254 -2.57 67.68 31.85
N LEU A 255 -3.53 66.81 32.18
CA LEU A 255 -4.72 67.19 32.97
C LEU A 255 -4.33 67.65 34.38
N HIS A 256 -3.38 66.99 35.03
CA HIS A 256 -2.86 67.46 36.32
C HIS A 256 -2.16 68.82 36.21
N GLU A 257 -1.43 69.06 35.12
CA GLU A 257 -0.76 70.34 34.89
C GLU A 257 -1.76 71.47 34.60
N THR A 258 -2.79 71.21 33.77
CA THR A 258 -3.87 72.18 33.53
C THR A 258 -4.68 72.43 34.80
N GLN A 259 -4.95 71.41 35.60
CA GLN A 259 -5.62 71.56 36.89
C GLN A 259 -4.79 72.35 37.90
N ARG A 260 -3.45 72.19 37.89
CA ARG A 260 -2.55 73.03 38.68
C ARG A 260 -2.57 74.48 38.21
N LYS A 261 -2.49 74.71 36.90
CA LYS A 261 -2.62 76.06 36.29
C LYS A 261 -3.98 76.67 36.61
N LEU A 262 -5.05 75.88 36.63
CA LEU A 262 -6.39 76.32 37.05
C LEU A 262 -6.42 76.70 38.53
N GLN A 263 -5.83 75.90 39.42
CA GLN A 263 -5.71 76.25 40.84
C GLN A 263 -4.88 77.52 41.07
N GLU A 264 -3.81 77.70 40.30
CA GLU A 264 -3.00 78.92 40.31
C GLU A 264 -3.81 80.12 39.79
N ALA A 265 -4.57 79.95 38.70
CA ALA A 265 -5.50 80.96 38.19
C ALA A 265 -6.65 81.24 39.18
N ASP A 266 -7.18 80.25 39.90
CA ASP A 266 -8.22 80.41 40.92
C ASP A 266 -7.69 81.14 42.14
N LYS A 267 -6.42 80.90 42.53
CA LYS A 267 -5.73 81.71 43.54
C LYS A 267 -5.56 83.14 43.07
N LEU A 268 -5.10 83.35 41.84
CA LEU A 268 -4.99 84.68 41.24
C LEU A 268 -6.37 85.38 41.11
N ILE A 269 -7.43 84.64 40.77
CA ILE A 269 -8.80 85.15 40.75
C ILE A 269 -9.27 85.45 42.16
N SER A 270 -8.89 84.67 43.17
CA SER A 270 -9.19 84.96 44.58
C SER A 270 -8.44 86.20 45.06
N GLU A 271 -7.19 86.40 44.66
CA GLU A 271 -6.41 87.62 44.91
C GLU A 271 -6.96 88.83 44.15
N ILE A 272 -7.42 88.63 42.91
CA ILE A 272 -8.14 89.66 42.13
C ILE A 272 -9.51 89.92 42.77
N LYS A 273 -10.22 88.92 43.27
CA LYS A 273 -11.48 89.09 44.01
C LYS A 273 -11.26 89.83 45.32
N GLU A 274 -10.22 89.55 46.10
CA GLU A 274 -9.87 90.33 47.30
C GLU A 274 -9.48 91.79 46.94
N ARG A 275 -8.79 91.98 45.80
CA ARG A 275 -8.51 93.32 45.24
C ARG A 275 -9.76 94.01 44.65
N THR A 276 -10.73 93.24 44.15
CA THR A 276 -12.01 93.72 43.59
C THR A 276 -13.03 93.99 44.70
N ASP A 277 -12.98 93.25 45.81
CA ASP A 277 -13.73 93.50 47.05
C ASP A 277 -13.22 94.77 47.75
N SER A 278 -12.02 95.23 47.39
CA SER A 278 -11.48 96.54 47.76
C SER A 278 -11.80 97.66 46.76
N ILE A 279 -12.36 97.35 45.57
CA ILE A 279 -12.69 98.32 44.52
C ILE A 279 -14.08 98.00 43.94
N ASN A 280 -15.08 98.70 44.46
CA ASN A 280 -16.40 98.96 43.85
C ASN A 280 -17.34 97.73 43.71
N VAL A 281 -18.43 97.67 44.47
CA VAL A 281 -19.70 98.35 44.14
C VAL A 281 -19.90 98.51 42.62
N ALA A 282 -20.45 97.49 41.96
CA ALA A 282 -21.43 97.65 40.89
C ALA A 282 -21.94 96.29 40.37
N THR A 283 -23.26 96.13 40.46
CA THR A 283 -24.15 95.51 39.45
C THR A 283 -23.99 94.01 39.09
N VAL A 284 -24.84 93.20 39.71
CA VAL A 284 -26.08 92.61 39.14
C VAL A 284 -26.07 91.93 37.75
N LEU A 285 -26.50 90.65 37.80
CA LEU A 285 -27.18 89.76 36.83
C LEU A 285 -26.41 89.28 35.57
N ASP A 286 -26.43 87.96 35.31
CA ASP A 286 -27.32 87.46 34.25
C ASP A 286 -27.61 85.94 34.31
N ASP A 287 -28.88 85.63 34.05
CA ASP A 287 -29.59 84.35 34.16
C ASP A 287 -29.56 83.58 32.82
N LYS A 288 -28.38 83.44 32.20
CA LYS A 288 -28.19 82.78 30.89
C LYS A 288 -27.26 81.57 30.88
N ILE A 289 -26.50 81.35 31.95
CA ILE A 289 -25.57 80.21 32.04
C ILE A 289 -26.31 78.94 32.51
N ALA A 290 -27.37 79.10 33.32
CA ALA A 290 -28.17 77.99 33.82
C ALA A 290 -28.96 77.25 32.74
N GLN A 291 -29.40 77.94 31.67
CA GLN A 291 -30.16 77.33 30.58
C GLN A 291 -29.28 76.56 29.59
N HIS A 292 -28.05 77.00 29.33
CA HIS A 292 -27.10 76.30 28.45
C HIS A 292 -26.58 75.00 29.07
N LEU A 293 -26.40 74.97 30.39
CA LEU A 293 -25.94 73.78 31.11
C LEU A 293 -27.02 72.67 31.16
N VAL A 294 -28.29 73.06 31.27
CA VAL A 294 -29.42 72.11 31.24
C VAL A 294 -29.58 71.48 29.85
N GLN A 295 -29.26 72.22 28.78
CA GLN A 295 -29.33 71.72 27.41
C GLN A 295 -28.19 70.74 27.08
N GLN A 296 -26.97 71.00 27.56
CA GLN A 296 -25.84 70.05 27.40
C GLN A 296 -26.06 68.75 28.19
N LEU A 297 -26.64 68.82 29.38
CA LEU A 297 -26.97 67.63 30.18
C LEU A 297 -28.11 66.80 29.56
N GLN A 298 -29.01 67.42 28.79
CA GLN A 298 -30.06 66.70 28.06
C GLN A 298 -29.51 65.97 26.82
N GLU A 299 -28.50 66.52 26.13
CA GLU A 299 -27.85 65.87 24.99
C GLU A 299 -26.98 64.67 25.40
N GLU A 300 -26.24 64.77 26.51
CA GLU A 300 -25.50 63.63 27.05
C GLU A 300 -26.41 62.49 27.53
N LEU A 301 -27.57 62.83 28.12
CA LEU A 301 -28.54 61.83 28.55
C LEU A 301 -29.16 61.07 27.36
N ILE A 302 -29.36 61.73 26.22
CA ILE A 302 -29.85 61.09 24.99
C ILE A 302 -28.76 60.19 24.38
N SER A 303 -27.49 60.61 24.40
CA SER A 303 -26.35 59.80 23.93
C SER A 303 -26.17 58.52 24.75
N VAL A 304 -26.29 58.59 26.07
CA VAL A 304 -26.19 57.42 26.95
C VAL A 304 -27.35 56.45 26.72
N ARG A 305 -28.58 56.97 26.55
CA ARG A 305 -29.74 56.10 26.26
C ARG A 305 -29.68 55.42 24.90
N LEU A 306 -29.02 56.02 23.90
CA LEU A 306 -28.79 55.36 22.61
C LEU A 306 -27.78 54.21 22.75
N LYS A 307 -26.68 54.41 23.49
CA LYS A 307 -25.70 53.35 23.78
C LYS A 307 -26.28 52.21 24.62
N ASP A 308 -27.16 52.51 25.58
CA ASP A 308 -27.88 51.49 26.35
C ASP A 308 -28.83 50.67 25.47
N ASN A 309 -29.50 51.31 24.49
CA ASN A 309 -30.36 50.59 23.54
C ASN A 309 -29.56 49.73 22.56
N GLU A 310 -28.39 50.19 22.12
CA GLU A 310 -27.48 49.41 21.25
C GLU A 310 -26.92 48.19 21.98
N THR A 311 -26.48 48.34 23.23
CA THR A 311 -26.01 47.21 24.04
C THR A 311 -27.15 46.24 24.38
N ALA A 312 -28.36 46.74 24.63
CA ALA A 312 -29.54 45.89 24.82
C ALA A 312 -29.92 45.09 23.56
N ALA A 313 -29.73 45.66 22.36
CA ALA A 313 -29.96 44.96 21.10
C ALA A 313 -28.95 43.81 20.90
N VAL A 314 -27.65 44.06 21.14
CA VAL A 314 -26.60 43.03 21.04
C VAL A 314 -26.83 41.88 22.04
N ILE A 315 -27.25 42.20 23.27
CA ILE A 315 -27.59 41.18 24.28
C ILE A 315 -28.78 40.32 23.82
N LYS A 316 -29.77 40.90 23.13
CA LYS A 316 -30.92 40.17 22.60
C LYS A 316 -30.51 39.20 21.50
N ASP A 317 -29.64 39.62 20.59
CA ASP A 317 -29.15 38.77 19.49
C ASP A 317 -28.28 37.61 20.00
N MET A 318 -27.42 37.87 21.00
CA MET A 318 -26.65 36.82 21.66
C MET A 318 -27.54 35.79 22.37
N LYS A 319 -28.65 36.21 22.99
CA LYS A 319 -29.61 35.30 23.61
C LYS A 319 -30.34 34.42 22.59
N VAL A 320 -30.67 34.95 21.41
CA VAL A 320 -31.26 34.16 20.32
C VAL A 320 -30.26 33.12 19.82
N LYS A 321 -28.99 33.49 19.65
CA LYS A 321 -27.93 32.58 19.21
C LYS A 321 -27.68 31.42 20.19
N ILE A 322 -27.70 31.73 21.50
CA ILE A 322 -27.57 30.69 22.54
C ILE A 322 -28.74 29.72 22.47
N LYS A 323 -29.97 30.22 22.30
CA LYS A 323 -31.16 29.37 22.18
C LYS A 323 -31.14 28.48 20.95
N GLU A 324 -30.68 28.97 19.80
CA GLU A 324 -30.48 28.15 18.58
C GLU A 324 -29.44 27.04 18.81
N LEU A 325 -28.37 27.33 19.54
CA LEU A 325 -27.35 26.34 19.90
C LEU A 325 -27.86 25.31 20.90
N GLU A 326 -28.72 25.72 21.85
CA GLU A 326 -29.37 24.80 22.79
C GLU A 326 -30.39 23.89 22.08
N ASP A 327 -31.19 24.42 21.16
CA ASP A 327 -32.17 23.66 20.39
C ASP A 327 -31.50 22.65 19.43
N THR A 328 -30.38 23.03 18.80
CA THR A 328 -29.59 22.11 17.96
C THR A 328 -28.89 21.02 18.77
N ASN A 329 -28.42 21.32 19.97
CA ASN A 329 -27.83 20.33 20.87
C ASN A 329 -28.88 19.36 21.44
N GLN A 330 -30.10 19.83 21.70
CA GLN A 330 -31.24 18.95 22.03
C GLN A 330 -31.67 18.06 20.85
N MET A 331 -31.56 18.52 19.61
CA MET A 331 -31.82 17.69 18.43
C MET A 331 -30.78 16.59 18.26
N LEU A 332 -29.50 16.88 18.51
CA LEU A 332 -28.41 15.90 18.45
C LEU A 332 -28.51 14.84 19.57
N GLN A 333 -29.04 15.20 20.75
CA GLN A 333 -29.32 14.24 21.83
C GLN A 333 -30.57 13.36 21.61
N ARG A 334 -31.38 13.64 20.57
CA ARG A 334 -32.62 12.91 20.26
C ARG A 334 -32.54 12.03 18.99
N ALA A 335 -31.37 11.80 18.41
CA ALA A 335 -31.17 10.76 17.39
C ALA A 335 -31.18 9.35 18.04
N PRO A 336 -31.74 8.32 17.39
CA PRO A 336 -32.53 7.30 18.10
C PRO A 336 -31.71 6.14 18.69
N SER A 337 -31.99 5.84 19.97
CA SER A 337 -31.67 4.58 20.67
C SER A 337 -32.72 3.47 20.40
N ASN A 338 -33.46 3.55 19.28
CA ASN A 338 -34.61 2.67 19.04
C ASN A 338 -34.23 1.24 18.64
N ASP A 339 -33.08 1.01 18.01
CA ASP A 339 -32.75 -0.33 17.50
C ASP A 339 -32.45 -1.31 18.64
N VAL A 340 -31.80 -0.84 19.70
CA VAL A 340 -31.47 -1.66 20.87
C VAL A 340 -32.71 -1.96 21.72
N GLN A 341 -33.63 -1.00 21.85
CA GLN A 341 -34.87 -1.19 22.60
C GLN A 341 -35.83 -2.12 21.86
N HIS A 342 -35.96 -1.99 20.54
CA HIS A 342 -36.78 -2.87 19.70
C HIS A 342 -36.28 -4.32 19.74
N LEU A 343 -34.96 -4.54 19.66
CA LEU A 343 -34.36 -5.87 19.76
C LEU A 343 -34.55 -6.50 21.16
N GLN A 344 -34.57 -5.70 22.22
CA GLN A 344 -34.86 -6.17 23.58
C GLN A 344 -36.34 -6.53 23.76
N GLU A 345 -37.25 -5.75 23.21
CA GLU A 345 -38.70 -6.02 23.24
C GLU A 345 -39.07 -7.28 22.43
N GLU A 346 -38.43 -7.50 21.28
CA GLU A 346 -38.64 -8.68 20.43
C GLU A 346 -38.13 -9.98 21.09
N LEU A 347 -36.98 -9.91 21.78
CA LEU A 347 -36.44 -11.04 22.55
C LEU A 347 -37.36 -11.46 23.71
N ILE A 348 -37.98 -10.49 24.40
CA ILE A 348 -38.94 -10.77 25.47
C ILE A 348 -40.19 -11.45 24.89
N ALA A 349 -40.69 -11.00 23.74
CA ALA A 349 -41.85 -11.58 23.07
C ALA A 349 -41.63 -13.03 22.61
N VAL A 350 -40.42 -13.39 22.17
CA VAL A 350 -40.08 -14.77 21.78
C VAL A 350 -40.03 -15.71 22.99
N LYS A 351 -39.41 -15.28 24.09
CA LYS A 351 -39.36 -16.08 25.33
C LYS A 351 -40.75 -16.33 25.94
N LEU A 352 -41.66 -15.38 25.80
CA LEU A 352 -43.04 -15.51 26.28
C LEU A 352 -43.83 -16.56 25.46
N ARG A 353 -43.67 -16.56 24.13
CA ARG A 353 -44.26 -17.60 23.25
C ARG A 353 -43.76 -19.01 23.56
N GLU A 354 -42.48 -19.17 23.86
CA GLU A 354 -41.90 -20.46 24.25
C GLU A 354 -42.48 -20.97 25.59
N ALA A 355 -42.66 -20.08 26.57
CA ALA A 355 -43.25 -20.43 27.85
C ALA A 355 -44.73 -20.84 27.73
N GLU A 356 -45.50 -20.14 26.90
CA GLU A 356 -46.91 -20.47 26.61
C GLU A 356 -47.04 -21.84 25.91
N ALA A 357 -46.17 -22.13 24.93
CA ALA A 357 -46.15 -23.42 24.26
C ALA A 357 -45.85 -24.57 25.23
N ASN A 358 -44.87 -24.39 26.13
CA ASN A 358 -44.52 -25.39 27.13
C ASN A 358 -45.64 -25.64 28.15
N LEU A 359 -46.37 -24.59 28.56
CA LEU A 359 -47.55 -24.71 29.42
C LEU A 359 -48.68 -25.51 28.74
N SER A 360 -48.98 -25.21 27.47
CA SER A 360 -50.02 -25.93 26.72
C SER A 360 -49.71 -27.42 26.56
N LEU A 361 -48.43 -27.76 26.38
CA LEU A 361 -47.93 -29.14 26.32
C LEU A 361 -48.12 -29.88 27.66
N LYS A 362 -47.95 -29.18 28.78
CA LYS A 362 -48.16 -29.73 30.11
C LYS A 362 -49.65 -29.97 30.39
N GLU A 363 -50.52 -29.05 29.99
CA GLU A 363 -51.98 -29.21 30.09
C GLU A 363 -52.50 -30.38 29.25
N LEU A 364 -51.99 -30.54 28.02
CA LEU A 364 -52.31 -31.69 27.15
C LEU A 364 -51.90 -33.01 27.78
N ARG A 365 -50.71 -33.09 28.37
CA ARG A 365 -50.25 -34.29 29.10
C ARG A 365 -51.12 -34.61 30.31
N MET A 366 -51.58 -33.60 31.03
CA MET A 366 -52.51 -33.80 32.15
C MET A 366 -53.87 -34.31 31.67
N LYS A 367 -54.44 -33.73 30.61
CA LYS A 367 -55.69 -34.20 30.01
C LYS A 367 -55.61 -35.65 29.51
N VAL A 368 -54.51 -36.04 28.88
CA VAL A 368 -54.29 -37.42 28.45
C VAL A 368 -54.26 -38.36 29.66
N ASN A 369 -53.57 -37.97 30.73
CA ASN A 369 -53.49 -38.78 31.95
C ASN A 369 -54.85 -38.86 32.69
N GLU A 370 -55.64 -37.79 32.68
CA GLU A 370 -57.01 -37.80 33.19
C GLU A 370 -57.91 -38.74 32.38
N LEU A 371 -57.82 -38.68 31.04
CA LEU A 371 -58.56 -39.58 30.15
C LEU A 371 -58.15 -41.05 30.33
N ASP A 372 -56.86 -41.32 30.52
CA ASP A 372 -56.36 -42.68 30.83
C ASP A 372 -56.91 -43.17 32.18
N GLN A 373 -56.96 -42.31 33.19
CA GLN A 373 -57.56 -42.67 34.49
C GLN A 373 -59.08 -42.87 34.40
N PHE A 374 -59.78 -42.03 33.64
CA PHE A 374 -61.21 -42.23 33.36
C PHE A 374 -61.46 -43.53 32.60
N TRP A 375 -60.61 -43.84 31.62
CA TRP A 375 -60.68 -45.07 30.83
C TRP A 375 -60.42 -46.30 31.70
N GLU A 376 -59.38 -46.30 32.54
CA GLU A 376 -59.13 -47.38 33.51
C GLU A 376 -60.31 -47.57 34.47
N LYS A 377 -60.92 -46.47 34.94
CA LYS A 377 -62.05 -46.50 35.87
C LYS A 377 -63.33 -47.00 35.18
N HIS A 378 -63.54 -46.64 33.92
CA HIS A 378 -64.62 -47.14 33.08
C HIS A 378 -64.45 -48.64 32.79
N CYS A 379 -63.24 -49.09 32.45
CA CYS A 379 -62.92 -50.51 32.28
C CYS A 379 -63.14 -51.32 33.57
N LYS A 380 -62.88 -50.73 34.75
CA LYS A 380 -63.14 -51.38 36.05
C LYS A 380 -64.63 -51.41 36.42
N ASN A 381 -65.42 -50.40 36.04
CA ASN A 381 -66.84 -50.31 36.40
C ASN A 381 -67.78 -51.08 35.46
N ASN A 382 -67.41 -51.31 34.20
CA ASN A 382 -68.30 -51.95 33.21
C ASN A 382 -68.10 -53.47 33.05
N PHE A 383 -67.98 -54.18 34.17
CA PHE A 383 -68.17 -55.63 34.24
C PHE A 383 -69.50 -55.99 34.93
N SER A 384 -70.62 -55.69 34.26
CA SER A 384 -71.86 -56.44 34.40
C SER A 384 -72.75 -56.20 33.17
N PRO A 385 -73.09 -57.22 32.37
CA PRO A 385 -73.88 -57.03 31.16
C PRO A 385 -75.38 -57.06 31.49
N ASN A 386 -76.09 -55.97 31.22
CA ASN A 386 -77.53 -56.01 31.01
C ASN A 386 -77.85 -55.51 29.59
N VAL A 387 -78.43 -56.38 28.77
CA VAL A 387 -78.53 -56.25 27.32
C VAL A 387 -79.85 -55.58 26.95
N SER A 388 -79.85 -54.26 26.80
CA SER A 388 -80.93 -53.53 26.12
C SER A 388 -80.55 -52.17 25.54
N GLU A 389 -79.27 -51.80 25.53
CA GLU A 389 -78.76 -50.55 24.90
C GLU A 389 -77.83 -50.81 23.69
N VAL A 390 -77.83 -52.04 23.17
CA VAL A 390 -76.83 -52.52 22.19
C VAL A 390 -76.88 -51.78 20.83
N LYS A 391 -77.96 -51.06 20.50
CA LYS A 391 -78.06 -50.31 19.23
C LYS A 391 -77.47 -48.90 19.29
N ASN A 392 -77.70 -48.12 20.37
CA ASN A 392 -76.98 -46.85 20.57
C ASN A 392 -75.51 -47.11 20.88
N CYS A 393 -75.22 -48.13 21.69
CA CYS A 393 -73.85 -48.58 21.94
C CYS A 393 -73.09 -48.88 20.65
N LYS A 394 -73.69 -49.48 19.61
CA LYS A 394 -72.93 -49.76 18.37
C LYS A 394 -72.56 -48.49 17.58
N HIS A 395 -73.38 -47.45 17.62
CA HIS A 395 -73.08 -46.19 16.96
C HIS A 395 -72.07 -45.37 17.76
N GLU A 396 -72.26 -45.26 19.08
CA GLU A 396 -71.30 -44.63 19.99
C GLU A 396 -69.96 -45.37 20.00
N VAL A 397 -69.94 -46.71 19.96
CA VAL A 397 -68.71 -47.51 19.83
C VAL A 397 -68.01 -47.25 18.50
N ARG A 398 -68.74 -47.00 17.39
CA ARG A 398 -68.12 -46.61 16.12
C ARG A 398 -67.50 -45.22 16.18
N ILE A 399 -68.21 -44.24 16.74
CA ILE A 399 -67.69 -42.87 16.90
C ILE A 399 -66.46 -42.89 17.82
N LEU A 400 -66.53 -43.60 18.95
CA LEU A 400 -65.39 -43.77 19.87
C LEU A 400 -64.24 -44.53 19.22
N GLN A 401 -64.50 -45.49 18.30
CA GLN A 401 -63.46 -46.15 17.51
C GLN A 401 -62.80 -45.20 16.51
N GLU A 402 -63.56 -44.33 15.85
CA GLU A 402 -63.04 -43.30 14.95
C GLU A 402 -62.24 -42.25 15.73
N GLU A 403 -62.75 -41.74 16.85
CA GLU A 403 -62.04 -40.83 17.74
C GLU A 403 -60.74 -41.45 18.27
N LEU A 404 -60.78 -42.70 18.73
CA LEU A 404 -59.59 -43.45 19.15
C LEU A 404 -58.58 -43.60 18.01
N MET A 405 -59.04 -43.83 16.78
CA MET A 405 -58.17 -43.89 15.60
C MET A 405 -57.53 -42.53 15.32
N THR A 406 -58.27 -41.43 15.40
CA THR A 406 -57.72 -40.07 15.21
C THR A 406 -56.74 -39.67 16.32
N VAL A 407 -56.99 -40.08 17.56
CA VAL A 407 -56.07 -39.85 18.69
C VAL A 407 -54.80 -40.67 18.50
N ARG A 408 -54.90 -41.95 18.11
CA ARG A 408 -53.73 -42.78 17.77
C ARG A 408 -52.92 -42.21 16.62
N ILE A 409 -53.56 -41.63 15.61
CA ILE A 409 -52.86 -40.95 14.50
C ILE A 409 -52.12 -39.72 15.02
N ARG A 410 -52.75 -38.89 15.85
CA ARG A 410 -52.10 -37.70 16.46
C ARG A 410 -50.96 -38.07 17.41
N GLU A 411 -51.12 -39.14 18.18
CA GLU A 411 -50.07 -39.70 19.04
C GLU A 411 -48.89 -40.20 18.20
N ALA A 412 -49.17 -40.96 17.13
CA ALA A 412 -48.15 -41.43 16.20
C ALA A 412 -47.41 -40.27 15.51
N GLN A 413 -48.13 -39.22 15.10
CA GLN A 413 -47.54 -38.00 14.54
C GLN A 413 -46.66 -37.28 15.57
N SER A 414 -47.11 -37.16 16.82
CA SER A 414 -46.33 -36.53 17.90
C SER A 414 -45.09 -37.34 18.27
N LEU A 415 -45.18 -38.67 18.26
CA LEU A 415 -44.05 -39.56 18.46
C LEU A 415 -43.05 -39.50 17.30
N SER A 416 -43.51 -39.34 16.06
CA SER A 416 -42.64 -39.08 14.90
C SER A 416 -41.89 -37.76 15.06
N ALA A 417 -42.61 -36.68 15.36
CA ALA A 417 -42.02 -35.36 15.59
C ALA A 417 -41.01 -35.36 16.75
N LEU A 418 -41.29 -36.10 17.82
CA LEU A 418 -40.35 -36.26 18.94
C LEU A 418 -39.08 -37.03 18.53
N LYS A 419 -39.19 -38.05 17.67
CA LYS A 419 -38.03 -38.77 17.14
C LYS A 419 -37.19 -37.87 16.24
N GLU A 420 -37.83 -37.10 15.35
CA GLU A 420 -37.16 -36.11 14.49
C GLU A 420 -36.44 -35.06 15.34
N MET A 421 -37.08 -34.52 16.38
CA MET A 421 -36.47 -33.54 17.27
C MET A 421 -35.29 -34.12 18.06
N LYS A 422 -35.40 -35.37 18.56
CA LYS A 422 -34.28 -36.06 19.23
C LYS A 422 -33.10 -36.28 18.28
N GLN A 423 -33.37 -36.63 17.03
CA GLN A 423 -32.34 -36.74 16.01
C GLN A 423 -31.68 -35.38 15.77
N LYS A 424 -32.47 -34.30 15.69
CA LYS A 424 -31.95 -32.93 15.55
C LYS A 424 -31.05 -32.51 16.72
N VAL A 425 -31.44 -32.84 17.95
CA VAL A 425 -30.62 -32.56 19.15
C VAL A 425 -29.29 -33.31 19.08
N MET A 426 -29.29 -34.59 18.70
CA MET A 426 -28.07 -35.39 18.56
C MET A 426 -27.15 -34.85 17.44
N GLU A 427 -27.73 -34.40 16.33
CA GLU A 427 -26.99 -33.70 15.26
C GLU A 427 -26.34 -32.40 15.79
N LEU A 428 -27.08 -31.58 16.54
CA LEU A 428 -26.59 -30.34 17.12
C LEU A 428 -25.50 -30.60 18.17
N GLU A 429 -25.65 -31.60 19.04
CA GLU A 429 -24.62 -31.99 20.01
C GLU A 429 -23.33 -32.43 19.31
N THR A 430 -23.45 -33.18 18.21
CA THR A 430 -22.31 -33.61 17.40
C THR A 430 -21.63 -32.41 16.72
N GLN A 431 -22.41 -31.49 16.15
CA GLN A 431 -21.89 -30.23 15.59
C GLN A 431 -21.18 -29.39 16.64
N ASN A 432 -21.75 -29.25 17.84
CA ASN A 432 -21.16 -28.48 18.93
C ASN A 432 -19.83 -29.09 19.41
N GLN A 433 -19.74 -30.43 19.44
CA GLN A 433 -18.50 -31.13 19.76
C GLN A 433 -17.43 -30.93 18.68
N ILE A 434 -17.81 -30.91 17.40
CA ILE A 434 -16.91 -30.61 16.28
C ILE A 434 -16.37 -29.18 16.41
N CYS A 435 -17.25 -28.19 16.57
CA CYS A 435 -16.84 -26.78 16.74
C CYS A 435 -15.93 -26.60 17.96
N THR A 436 -16.23 -27.25 19.08
CA THR A 436 -15.38 -27.20 20.29
C THR A 436 -13.98 -27.77 20.02
N ASN A 437 -13.88 -28.84 19.23
CA ASN A 437 -12.59 -29.44 18.86
C ASN A 437 -11.82 -28.58 17.86
N GLN A 438 -12.50 -27.93 16.90
CA GLN A 438 -11.89 -26.97 15.97
C GLN A 438 -11.29 -25.78 16.72
N ILE A 439 -12.04 -25.18 17.66
CA ILE A 439 -11.56 -24.05 18.49
C ILE A 439 -10.29 -24.45 19.24
N LYS A 440 -10.25 -25.64 19.85
CA LYS A 440 -9.05 -26.13 20.55
C LYS A 440 -7.83 -26.31 19.63
N ARG A 441 -8.03 -26.74 18.38
CA ARG A 441 -6.95 -26.85 17.38
C ARG A 441 -6.43 -25.47 17.00
N MET A 442 -7.33 -24.54 16.70
CA MET A 442 -6.99 -23.16 16.39
C MET A 442 -6.27 -22.46 17.55
N ASP A 443 -6.67 -22.70 18.79
CA ASP A 443 -5.96 -22.18 19.97
C ASP A 443 -4.53 -22.73 20.07
N GLY A 444 -4.32 -24.00 19.73
CA GLY A 444 -2.99 -24.62 19.66
C GLY A 444 -2.11 -24.02 18.57
N GLU A 445 -2.65 -23.85 17.36
CA GLU A 445 -1.95 -23.20 16.25
C GLU A 445 -1.60 -21.74 16.57
N ASN A 446 -2.54 -20.99 17.15
CA ASN A 446 -2.29 -19.61 17.60
C ASN A 446 -1.18 -19.53 18.64
N LYS A 447 -1.08 -20.52 19.53
CA LYS A 447 0.01 -20.58 20.50
C LYS A 447 1.36 -20.81 19.81
N LEU A 448 1.44 -21.75 18.87
CA LEU A 448 2.66 -22.02 18.10
C LEU A 448 3.07 -20.82 17.24
N LEU A 449 2.12 -20.11 16.62
CA LEU A 449 2.40 -18.89 15.88
C LEU A 449 2.93 -17.78 16.78
N LYS A 450 2.38 -17.61 17.97
CA LYS A 450 2.90 -16.64 18.96
C LYS A 450 4.33 -16.97 19.41
N GLU A 451 4.65 -18.25 19.62
CA GLU A 451 6.00 -18.69 19.94
C GLU A 451 6.98 -18.38 18.78
N LYS A 452 6.59 -18.65 17.53
CA LYS A 452 7.40 -18.30 16.35
C LYS A 452 7.60 -16.79 16.19
N ILE A 453 6.57 -15.98 16.44
CA ILE A 453 6.69 -14.52 16.39
C ILE A 453 7.74 -14.03 17.41
N LEU A 454 7.70 -14.55 18.64
CA LEU A 454 8.69 -14.22 19.67
C LEU A 454 10.11 -14.63 19.27
N GLU A 455 10.29 -15.81 18.68
CA GLU A 455 11.59 -16.25 18.18
C GLU A 455 12.14 -15.35 17.06
N GLU A 456 11.29 -14.91 16.12
CA GLU A 456 11.69 -13.99 15.06
C GLU A 456 11.96 -12.58 15.60
N GLU A 457 11.19 -12.09 16.57
CA GLU A 457 11.46 -10.81 17.25
C GLU A 457 12.83 -10.80 17.94
N ASP A 458 13.23 -11.92 18.55
CA ASP A 458 14.54 -12.04 19.18
C ASP A 458 15.68 -12.11 18.14
N LYS A 459 15.47 -12.78 17.00
CA LYS A 459 16.42 -12.75 15.88
C LYS A 459 16.56 -11.34 15.31
N GLU A 460 15.47 -10.60 15.16
CA GLU A 460 15.48 -9.23 14.69
C GLU A 460 16.31 -8.33 15.63
N LYS A 461 16.10 -8.43 16.95
CA LYS A 461 16.91 -7.69 17.94
C LYS A 461 18.40 -8.02 17.82
N MET A 462 18.76 -9.29 17.62
CA MET A 462 20.16 -9.70 17.45
C MET A 462 20.77 -9.12 16.16
N LEU A 463 20.02 -9.12 15.06
CA LEU A 463 20.47 -8.49 13.80
C LEU A 463 20.60 -6.97 13.93
N GLN A 464 19.66 -6.30 14.62
CA GLN A 464 19.76 -4.87 14.90
C GLN A 464 21.01 -4.52 15.74
N LEU A 465 21.39 -5.36 16.69
CA LEU A 465 22.64 -5.20 17.44
C LEU A 465 23.86 -5.37 16.53
N SER A 466 23.88 -6.39 15.69
CA SER A 466 24.96 -6.62 14.71
C SER A 466 25.13 -5.43 13.75
N ILE A 467 24.04 -4.87 13.25
CA ILE A 467 24.05 -3.67 12.40
C ILE A 467 24.65 -2.46 13.15
N LYS A 468 24.30 -2.28 14.44
CA LYS A 468 24.87 -1.19 15.26
C LYS A 468 26.37 -1.36 15.44
N ASP A 469 26.85 -2.58 15.63
CA ASP A 469 28.28 -2.84 15.80
C ASP A 469 29.05 -2.64 14.49
N LEU A 470 28.52 -3.12 13.35
CA LEU A 470 29.10 -2.84 12.03
C LEU A 470 29.13 -1.34 11.71
N LYS A 471 28.10 -0.59 12.11
CA LYS A 471 28.08 0.87 11.95
C LYS A 471 29.19 1.55 12.75
N ARG A 472 29.41 1.13 14.00
CA ARG A 472 30.52 1.63 14.83
C ARG A 472 31.88 1.30 14.22
N GLU A 473 32.03 0.11 13.66
CA GLU A 473 33.26 -0.29 12.96
C GLU A 473 33.49 0.57 11.70
N GLY A 474 32.44 0.84 10.93
CA GLY A 474 32.48 1.76 9.79
C GLY A 474 32.87 3.19 10.20
N ASP A 475 32.30 3.71 11.28
CA ASP A 475 32.64 5.04 11.82
C ASP A 475 34.11 5.12 12.28
N ASN A 476 34.62 4.05 12.91
CA ASN A 476 36.03 3.96 13.32
C ASN A 476 36.96 3.96 12.10
N LEU A 477 36.68 3.14 11.07
CA LEU A 477 37.47 3.10 9.85
C LEU A 477 37.43 4.44 9.09
N ALA A 478 36.30 5.14 9.11
CA ALA A 478 36.19 6.48 8.53
C ALA A 478 37.04 7.50 9.30
N SER A 479 37.12 7.40 10.64
CA SER A 479 38.01 8.22 11.46
C SER A 479 39.49 7.95 11.14
N GLU A 480 39.87 6.68 11.04
CA GLU A 480 41.24 6.26 10.71
C GLU A 480 41.68 6.77 9.33
N ARG A 481 40.81 6.65 8.32
CA ARG A 481 41.08 7.21 6.97
C ARG A 481 41.27 8.73 6.99
N LYS A 482 40.50 9.46 7.82
CA LYS A 482 40.67 10.92 7.96
C LYS A 482 42.01 11.27 8.60
N GLU A 483 42.43 10.49 9.60
CA GLU A 483 43.74 10.66 10.25
C GLU A 483 44.88 10.39 9.27
N ASP A 484 44.80 9.30 8.48
CA ASP A 484 45.77 8.98 7.44
C ASP A 484 45.89 10.08 6.38
N LEU A 485 44.76 10.63 5.93
CA LEU A 485 44.75 11.75 4.98
C LEU A 485 45.39 13.00 5.58
N MET A 486 45.13 13.29 6.86
CA MET A 486 45.76 14.42 7.56
C MET A 486 47.28 14.21 7.66
N MET A 487 47.73 13.00 7.99
CA MET A 487 49.15 12.65 8.04
C MET A 487 49.83 12.77 6.68
N PHE A 488 49.16 12.37 5.60
CA PHE A 488 49.66 12.55 4.24
C PHE A 488 49.85 14.03 3.90
N ARG A 489 48.84 14.87 4.20
CA ARG A 489 48.92 16.33 3.99
C ARG A 489 50.05 16.99 4.78
N ILE A 490 50.29 16.55 6.01
CA ILE A 490 51.41 17.05 6.81
C ILE A 490 52.74 16.72 6.12
N LYS A 491 52.93 15.48 5.67
CA LYS A 491 54.15 15.07 4.95
C LYS A 491 54.35 15.84 3.65
N GLU A 492 53.27 16.11 2.91
CA GLU A 492 53.32 16.91 1.69
C GLU A 492 53.73 18.36 2.00
N ALA A 493 53.19 18.96 3.06
CA ALA A 493 53.57 20.30 3.52
C ALA A 493 55.04 20.36 3.96
N GLU A 494 55.53 19.35 4.69
CA GLU A 494 56.94 19.24 5.07
C GLU A 494 57.86 19.12 3.84
N ALA A 495 57.46 18.33 2.84
CA ALA A 495 58.20 18.21 1.58
C ALA A 495 58.23 19.54 0.81
N ALA A 496 57.10 20.24 0.73
CA ALA A 496 57.01 21.57 0.12
C ALA A 496 57.90 22.59 0.86
N GLN A 497 57.94 22.56 2.19
CA GLN A 497 58.83 23.38 2.99
C GLN A 497 60.31 23.10 2.66
N MET A 498 60.72 21.82 2.63
CA MET A 498 62.09 21.44 2.28
C MET A 498 62.48 21.92 0.87
N VAL A 499 61.57 21.80 -0.11
CA VAL A 499 61.79 22.33 -1.46
C VAL A 499 61.96 23.86 -1.44
N GLY A 500 61.15 24.56 -0.64
CA GLY A 500 61.29 26.00 -0.43
C GLY A 500 62.67 26.40 0.11
N GLU A 501 63.14 25.70 1.15
CA GLU A 501 64.47 25.93 1.74
C GLU A 501 65.60 25.67 0.74
N LEU A 502 65.50 24.60 -0.07
CA LEU A 502 66.47 24.30 -1.12
C LEU A 502 66.47 25.37 -2.21
N LYS A 503 65.29 25.85 -2.65
CA LYS A 503 65.18 26.96 -3.61
C LYS A 503 65.84 28.22 -3.06
N GLN A 504 65.65 28.55 -1.78
CA GLN A 504 66.29 29.70 -1.16
C GLN A 504 67.82 29.57 -1.12
N LYS A 505 68.35 28.37 -0.83
CA LYS A 505 69.80 28.10 -0.90
C LYS A 505 70.34 28.24 -2.32
N ILE A 506 69.62 27.73 -3.32
CA ILE A 506 70.01 27.86 -4.74
C ILE A 506 70.06 29.35 -5.12
N ALA A 507 69.03 30.12 -4.79
CA ALA A 507 69.00 31.56 -5.07
C ALA A 507 70.18 32.29 -4.39
N HIS A 508 70.52 31.94 -3.15
CA HIS A 508 71.68 32.51 -2.47
C HIS A 508 73.00 32.20 -3.19
N LEU A 509 73.19 30.96 -3.64
CA LEU A 509 74.35 30.55 -4.42
C LEU A 509 74.42 31.25 -5.80
N GLU A 510 73.26 31.48 -6.43
CA GLU A 510 73.18 32.22 -7.70
C GLU A 510 73.57 33.69 -7.53
N VAL A 511 73.12 34.34 -6.46
CA VAL A 511 73.55 35.71 -6.12
C VAL A 511 75.06 35.74 -5.87
N GLN A 512 75.58 34.81 -5.06
CA GLN A 512 77.03 34.74 -4.79
C GLN A 512 77.84 34.50 -6.08
N LYS A 513 77.34 33.66 -6.99
CA LYS A 513 77.93 33.44 -8.30
C LYS A 513 77.91 34.73 -9.13
N ALA A 514 76.81 35.48 -9.14
CA ALA A 514 76.71 36.75 -9.83
C ALA A 514 77.69 37.79 -9.26
N GLU A 515 77.81 37.90 -7.93
CA GLU A 515 78.79 38.76 -7.25
C GLU A 515 80.23 38.44 -7.64
N LEU A 516 80.59 37.15 -7.70
CA LEU A 516 81.92 36.71 -8.13
C LEU A 516 82.18 37.03 -9.61
N ILE A 517 81.19 36.86 -10.49
CA ILE A 517 81.30 37.23 -11.91
C ILE A 517 81.50 38.75 -12.04
N THR A 518 80.70 39.55 -11.34
CA THR A 518 80.82 41.01 -11.33
C THR A 518 82.16 41.46 -10.77
N SER A 519 82.64 40.86 -9.69
CA SER A 519 83.97 41.12 -9.11
C SER A 519 85.10 40.80 -10.10
N ARG A 520 84.98 39.68 -10.84
CA ARG A 520 85.92 39.32 -11.91
C ARG A 520 85.87 40.31 -13.07
N GLN A 521 84.70 40.80 -13.44
CA GLN A 521 84.55 41.80 -14.49
C GLN A 521 85.09 43.18 -14.07
N LEU A 522 84.95 43.56 -12.80
CA LEU A 522 85.53 44.77 -12.20
C LEU A 522 87.06 44.72 -12.18
N MET A 523 87.67 43.55 -11.95
CA MET A 523 89.12 43.35 -12.05
C MET A 523 89.65 43.51 -13.50
N VAL A 524 88.82 43.27 -14.51
CA VAL A 524 89.21 43.29 -15.94
C VAL A 524 88.98 44.66 -16.58
N LYS A 525 88.06 45.49 -16.06
CA LYS A 525 87.78 46.83 -16.58
C LYS A 525 88.25 47.91 -15.60
N GLY A 526 89.53 48.27 -15.71
CA GLY A 526 90.02 49.54 -15.16
C GLY A 526 89.43 50.71 -15.94
N GLY A 527 88.39 51.34 -15.40
CA GLY A 527 87.72 52.49 -16.02
C GLY A 527 86.65 53.07 -15.08
N THR A 528 87.09 53.91 -14.15
CA THR A 528 86.39 54.25 -12.90
C THR A 528 85.18 55.19 -13.04
N GLN A 529 84.88 55.75 -14.22
CA GLN A 529 83.85 56.80 -14.34
C GLN A 529 82.52 56.30 -14.95
N ASP A 530 82.55 55.37 -15.91
CA ASP A 530 81.33 54.79 -16.50
C ASP A 530 80.64 53.79 -15.57
N LEU A 531 81.37 53.31 -14.55
CA LEU A 531 80.90 52.38 -13.54
C LEU A 531 80.05 53.05 -12.46
N GLU A 532 80.34 54.31 -12.07
CA GLU A 532 79.52 55.01 -11.07
C GLU A 532 78.10 55.26 -11.58
N ASN A 533 77.96 55.71 -12.84
CA ASN A 533 76.65 55.94 -13.43
C ASN A 533 75.85 54.65 -13.58
N LYS A 534 76.51 53.53 -13.93
CA LYS A 534 75.85 52.23 -14.06
C LYS A 534 75.50 51.59 -12.73
N ILE A 535 76.25 51.90 -11.66
CA ILE A 535 75.93 51.51 -10.29
C ILE A 535 74.71 52.29 -9.80
N TYR A 536 74.56 53.56 -10.12
CA TYR A 536 73.35 54.34 -9.78
C TYR A 536 72.10 53.79 -10.48
N ASP A 537 72.19 53.50 -11.79
CA ASP A 537 71.07 52.92 -12.53
C ASP A 537 70.66 51.53 -11.99
N LEU A 538 71.65 50.68 -11.70
CA LEU A 538 71.40 49.35 -11.12
C LEU A 538 70.91 49.41 -9.67
N GLN A 539 71.30 50.42 -8.89
CA GLN A 539 70.77 50.61 -7.54
C GLN A 539 69.31 51.02 -7.55
N ASP A 540 68.87 51.84 -8.51
CA ASP A 540 67.46 52.22 -8.67
C ASP A 540 66.60 51.04 -9.16
N GLU A 541 67.13 50.23 -10.07
CA GLU A 541 66.47 49.00 -10.55
C GLU A 541 66.34 47.94 -9.45
N VAL A 542 67.35 47.81 -8.58
CA VAL A 542 67.29 46.94 -7.39
C VAL A 542 66.32 47.48 -6.34
N LEU A 543 66.14 48.81 -6.23
CA LEU A 543 65.18 49.42 -5.31
C LEU A 543 63.74 49.20 -5.79
N GLN A 544 63.49 49.31 -7.10
CA GLN A 544 62.19 48.94 -7.70
C GLN A 544 61.89 47.45 -7.54
N LEU A 545 62.86 46.56 -7.81
CA LEU A 545 62.67 45.11 -7.63
C LEU A 545 62.45 44.71 -6.16
N LYS A 546 63.05 45.43 -5.20
CA LYS A 546 62.78 45.24 -3.76
C LYS A 546 61.38 45.73 -3.35
N MET A 547 60.88 46.81 -3.94
CA MET A 547 59.50 47.28 -3.70
C MET A 547 58.46 46.30 -4.28
N ASP A 548 58.73 45.69 -5.43
CA ASP A 548 57.86 44.67 -6.02
C ASP A 548 57.91 43.32 -5.26
N HIS A 549 59.06 42.94 -4.69
CA HIS A 549 59.15 41.77 -3.81
C HIS A 549 58.45 41.96 -2.45
N GLY A 550 58.28 43.21 -1.99
CA GLY A 550 57.48 43.51 -0.79
C GLY A 550 55.98 43.23 -0.95
N LYS A 551 55.47 43.23 -2.18
CA LYS A 551 54.06 42.87 -2.49
C LYS A 551 53.85 41.37 -2.71
N GLY A 552 54.92 40.60 -2.91
CA GLY A 552 54.87 39.15 -3.12
C GLY A 552 54.70 38.31 -1.86
N LEU A 553 54.74 38.92 -0.67
CA LEU A 553 54.58 38.20 0.61
C LEU A 553 53.13 38.15 1.12
N GLU A 554 52.21 38.96 0.55
CA GLU A 554 50.77 38.85 0.84
C GLU A 554 50.03 37.86 -0.07
N THR A 555 50.64 37.44 -1.20
CA THR A 555 50.04 36.46 -2.11
C THR A 555 50.39 35.01 -1.80
N ALA A 556 51.36 34.74 -0.91
CA ALA A 556 51.65 33.39 -0.43
C ALA A 556 50.59 32.82 0.54
N THR A 557 49.69 33.66 1.06
CA THR A 557 48.51 33.23 1.82
C THR A 557 47.31 32.91 0.92
N MET A 558 47.44 33.05 -0.41
CA MET A 558 46.34 32.89 -1.37
C MET A 558 46.67 31.94 -2.54
N VAL A 559 47.53 30.94 -2.31
CA VAL A 559 47.74 29.80 -3.24
C VAL A 559 47.29 28.48 -2.59
N GLY A 560 46.25 28.55 -1.75
CA GLY A 560 45.44 27.41 -1.34
C GLY A 560 44.21 27.19 -2.24
N SER A 561 44.11 27.94 -3.35
CA SER A 561 42.98 27.88 -4.26
C SER A 561 43.49 27.76 -5.69
N PHE A 562 43.02 26.71 -6.38
CA PHE A 562 43.16 26.48 -7.81
C PHE A 562 44.36 25.62 -8.30
N MET A 563 44.31 24.33 -7.98
CA MET A 563 44.40 23.29 -9.02
C MET A 563 43.12 22.44 -8.96
N SER A 564 42.10 22.92 -9.67
CA SER A 564 40.93 22.15 -10.06
C SER A 564 41.20 21.53 -11.43
N VAL A 565 41.58 20.27 -11.42
CA VAL A 565 41.39 19.25 -12.46
C VAL A 565 41.16 17.98 -11.62
N GLY A 566 39.94 17.59 -11.31
CA GLY A 566 38.95 17.10 -12.25
C GLY A 566 39.06 15.57 -12.25
N GLY A 567 38.22 14.92 -11.44
CA GLY A 567 38.14 13.46 -11.34
C GLY A 567 37.72 12.99 -9.95
N ASP A 568 36.46 12.59 -9.84
CA ASP A 568 35.91 11.64 -8.86
C ASP A 568 35.40 12.18 -7.51
N ASP A 569 34.68 13.29 -7.54
CA ASP A 569 33.84 13.77 -6.41
C ASP A 569 32.37 14.01 -6.83
N GLU A 570 31.90 13.30 -7.86
CA GLU A 570 30.51 13.39 -8.36
C GLU A 570 29.64 12.18 -7.99
N GLU A 571 30.21 11.08 -7.47
CA GLU A 571 29.45 9.87 -7.06
C GLU A 571 29.10 9.77 -5.56
N MET A 572 29.58 10.68 -4.71
CA MET A 572 29.36 10.61 -3.25
C MET A 572 28.60 11.80 -2.66
N ARG A 573 27.96 12.61 -3.53
CA ARG A 573 27.09 13.73 -3.12
C ARG A 573 25.63 13.57 -3.51
N GLU A 574 25.26 12.49 -4.20
CA GLU A 574 23.85 12.16 -4.49
C GLU A 574 23.13 11.39 -3.38
N LEU A 575 23.79 11.04 -2.28
CA LEU A 575 23.18 10.24 -1.21
C LEU A 575 22.57 11.06 -0.05
N MET A 576 22.57 12.38 -0.11
CA MET A 576 22.07 13.24 0.97
C MET A 576 21.29 14.49 0.48
N ASP A 577 20.60 14.40 -0.66
CA ASP A 577 19.60 15.41 -1.02
C ASP A 577 18.20 14.95 -0.60
N SER A 578 17.68 15.60 0.45
CA SER A 578 16.29 15.42 0.90
C SER A 578 15.27 15.86 -0.16
N GLU A 579 15.68 16.62 -1.19
CA GLU A 579 14.80 17.12 -2.24
C GLU A 579 14.64 16.15 -3.42
N THR A 580 15.65 15.35 -3.76
CA THR A 580 15.56 14.33 -4.82
C THR A 580 14.70 13.15 -4.36
N LEU A 581 14.85 12.70 -3.11
CA LEU A 581 14.00 11.64 -2.54
C LEU A 581 12.54 12.07 -2.47
N ASN A 582 12.27 13.33 -2.11
CA ASN A 582 10.92 13.88 -2.08
C ASN A 582 10.33 14.01 -3.49
N ARG A 583 11.11 14.43 -4.48
CA ARG A 583 10.66 14.52 -5.87
C ARG A 583 10.37 13.15 -6.50
N THR A 584 11.19 12.13 -6.24
CA THR A 584 10.92 10.76 -6.69
C THR A 584 9.73 10.13 -5.96
N LEU A 585 9.50 10.47 -4.68
CA LEU A 585 8.28 10.10 -3.95
C LEU A 585 7.04 10.81 -4.51
N THR A 586 7.13 12.07 -4.93
CA THR A 586 6.02 12.80 -5.58
C THR A 586 5.71 12.24 -6.98
N GLU A 587 6.72 11.92 -7.79
CA GLU A 587 6.56 11.32 -9.13
C GLU A 587 5.93 9.90 -9.06
N ILE A 588 6.19 9.14 -7.99
CA ILE A 588 5.57 7.82 -7.74
C ILE A 588 4.14 7.95 -7.17
N ILE A 589 3.86 8.99 -6.38
CA ILE A 589 2.52 9.25 -5.81
C ILE A 589 1.55 9.82 -6.87
N GLU A 590 2.05 10.53 -7.88
CA GLU A 590 1.23 11.14 -8.95
C GLU A 590 1.04 10.27 -10.22
N GLY A 591 1.59 9.06 -10.27
CA GLY A 591 1.23 8.07 -11.29
C GLY A 591 1.58 8.44 -12.74
N LYS A 592 2.69 9.15 -12.97
CA LYS A 592 3.23 9.36 -14.33
C LYS A 592 4.45 8.48 -14.55
N SER A 593 4.24 7.33 -15.16
CA SER A 593 5.31 6.59 -15.86
C SER A 593 5.17 6.84 -17.36
N ASP A 594 6.16 7.49 -17.95
CA ASP A 594 6.36 7.51 -19.40
C ASP A 594 6.74 6.11 -19.89
N THR A 595 5.74 5.37 -20.36
CA THR A 595 5.93 4.31 -21.37
C THR A 595 5.21 4.75 -22.63
N SER A 596 5.89 5.56 -23.45
CA SER A 596 5.38 6.05 -24.72
C SER A 596 6.52 6.24 -25.74
N ALA A 597 7.09 5.14 -26.20
CA ALA A 597 7.85 5.11 -27.46
C ALA A 597 7.90 3.68 -28.03
N HIS A 598 6.77 3.19 -28.55
CA HIS A 598 6.67 2.39 -29.77
C HIS A 598 5.24 1.83 -29.89
N LEU A 599 4.38 2.55 -30.62
CA LEU A 599 3.33 2.01 -31.51
C LEU A 599 2.54 3.18 -32.10
N ASN A 600 3.15 3.83 -33.10
CA ASN A 600 2.38 4.53 -34.13
C ASN A 600 1.92 3.48 -35.14
N GLY A 601 0.62 3.25 -35.22
CA GLY A 601 0.02 2.38 -36.22
C GLY A 601 -1.46 2.14 -35.97
N PHE A 602 -2.27 3.12 -36.42
CA PHE A 602 -3.69 3.06 -36.83
C PHE A 602 -4.57 4.14 -36.17
N LEU A 603 -4.67 5.27 -36.89
CA LEU A 603 -5.89 6.07 -36.98
C LEU A 603 -6.89 5.30 -37.86
N ASP A 604 -8.12 5.13 -37.41
CA ASP A 604 -9.28 5.92 -37.89
C ASP A 604 -10.58 5.27 -37.39
N LEU A 605 -11.48 6.09 -36.83
CA LEU A 605 -12.94 6.08 -37.00
C LEU A 605 -13.61 6.92 -35.90
N SER A 606 -14.18 8.03 -36.36
CA SER A 606 -14.97 9.04 -35.65
C SER A 606 -16.13 8.50 -34.81
N PRO A 607 -16.63 9.29 -33.83
CA PRO A 607 -17.77 8.93 -33.01
C PRO A 607 -19.09 9.29 -33.71
N ASN A 608 -20.10 8.43 -33.55
CA ASN A 608 -21.48 8.78 -33.82
C ASN A 608 -22.26 8.76 -32.51
N ASN A 609 -22.89 9.90 -32.22
CA ASN A 609 -23.95 10.05 -31.23
C ASN A 609 -25.09 9.07 -31.51
N THR A 610 -25.64 8.48 -30.46
CA THR A 610 -27.10 8.41 -30.26
C THR A 610 -27.41 8.23 -28.78
N ASP A 611 -28.27 9.11 -28.30
CA ASP A 611 -28.98 9.06 -27.03
C ASP A 611 -29.65 7.70 -26.77
N SER A 612 -29.80 7.37 -25.49
CA SER A 612 -31.10 7.29 -24.80
C SER A 612 -31.24 6.13 -23.80
N GLU A 613 -31.99 6.45 -22.74
CA GLU A 613 -32.73 5.56 -21.83
C GLU A 613 -32.02 4.99 -20.59
N SER A 614 -32.09 5.83 -19.56
CA SER A 614 -32.38 5.47 -18.17
C SER A 614 -33.47 4.39 -18.01
N GLN A 615 -33.13 3.28 -17.35
CA GLN A 615 -34.08 2.51 -16.55
C GLN A 615 -33.44 2.02 -15.24
N ASN A 616 -34.20 2.27 -14.17
CA ASN A 616 -33.98 1.84 -12.79
C ASN A 616 -33.82 0.31 -12.67
N ASN A 617 -32.89 -0.12 -11.83
CA ASN A 617 -33.02 -1.35 -11.02
C ASN A 617 -31.99 -1.32 -9.88
N GLU A 618 -32.32 -0.59 -8.82
CA GLU A 618 -31.80 -0.87 -7.47
C GLU A 618 -32.76 -1.88 -6.81
N THR A 619 -32.23 -3.05 -6.42
CA THR A 619 -32.66 -3.94 -5.31
C THR A 619 -32.36 -5.43 -5.60
N THR A 620 -31.09 -5.82 -5.75
CA THR A 620 -30.66 -7.24 -5.66
C THR A 620 -29.20 -7.43 -5.16
N GLY A 621 -28.56 -6.42 -4.57
CA GLY A 621 -27.11 -6.45 -4.27
C GLY A 621 -26.70 -6.96 -2.87
N GLU A 622 -27.62 -7.07 -1.92
CA GLU A 622 -27.27 -7.35 -0.52
C GLU A 622 -27.26 -8.85 -0.16
N ASP A 623 -28.12 -9.67 -0.78
CA ASP A 623 -28.20 -11.11 -0.48
C ASP A 623 -27.03 -11.93 -1.09
N ASP A 624 -26.53 -11.52 -2.26
CA ASP A 624 -25.37 -12.20 -2.89
C ASP A 624 -24.06 -11.91 -2.15
N SER A 625 -23.96 -10.76 -1.49
CA SER A 625 -22.78 -10.39 -0.70
C SER A 625 -22.68 -11.23 0.59
N LEU A 626 -23.81 -11.55 1.22
CA LEU A 626 -23.89 -12.41 2.40
C LEU A 626 -23.61 -13.88 2.06
N ALA A 627 -24.11 -14.38 0.92
CA ALA A 627 -23.84 -15.74 0.47
C ALA A 627 -22.36 -15.98 0.08
N VAL A 628 -21.69 -14.94 -0.43
CA VAL A 628 -20.24 -14.95 -0.72
C VAL A 628 -19.43 -14.91 0.57
N LEU A 629 -19.84 -14.13 1.57
CA LEU A 629 -19.21 -14.10 2.89
C LEU A 629 -19.32 -15.44 3.62
N GLU A 630 -20.48 -16.08 3.63
CA GLU A 630 -20.67 -17.40 4.26
C GLU A 630 -19.83 -18.51 3.58
N LYS A 631 -19.74 -18.51 2.25
CA LYS A 631 -18.88 -19.45 1.52
C LYS A 631 -17.39 -19.20 1.76
N THR A 632 -17.00 -17.95 1.95
CA THR A 632 -15.61 -17.58 2.23
C THR A 632 -15.22 -17.98 3.65
N VAL A 633 -16.12 -17.83 4.63
CA VAL A 633 -15.90 -18.28 6.01
C VAL A 633 -15.82 -19.81 6.09
N GLN A 634 -16.72 -20.55 5.42
CA GLN A 634 -16.67 -22.01 5.38
C GLN A 634 -15.43 -22.57 4.65
N SER A 635 -14.91 -21.84 3.66
CA SER A 635 -13.65 -22.17 2.98
C SER A 635 -12.44 -21.97 3.90
N PHE A 636 -12.49 -20.93 4.74
CA PHE A 636 -11.44 -20.61 5.71
C PHE A 636 -11.40 -21.64 6.84
N GLU A 637 -12.56 -22.07 7.35
CA GLU A 637 -12.67 -23.10 8.39
C GLU A 637 -12.15 -24.47 7.91
N ARG A 638 -12.42 -24.86 6.66
CA ARG A 638 -11.85 -26.11 6.09
C ARG A 638 -10.34 -26.05 5.89
N SER A 639 -9.80 -24.88 5.54
CA SER A 639 -8.35 -24.70 5.38
C SER A 639 -7.59 -24.72 6.71
N LEU A 640 -8.23 -24.27 7.79
CA LEU A 640 -7.73 -24.39 9.16
C LEU A 640 -7.80 -25.83 9.68
N GLU A 641 -8.82 -26.61 9.33
CA GLU A 641 -8.89 -28.02 9.73
C GLU A 641 -7.84 -28.91 9.05
N ASP A 642 -7.48 -28.63 7.80
CA ASP A 642 -6.45 -29.40 7.07
C ASP A 642 -5.02 -29.05 7.51
N LYS A 643 -4.78 -27.84 8.04
CA LYS A 643 -3.47 -27.44 8.61
C LYS A 643 -3.24 -27.96 10.02
N SER A 644 -4.30 -28.29 10.76
CA SER A 644 -4.22 -28.93 12.07
C SER A 644 -3.92 -30.45 12.01
N ALA A 645 -3.94 -31.06 10.82
CA ALA A 645 -3.78 -32.50 10.62
C ALA A 645 -2.39 -32.94 10.11
N VAL A 646 -1.44 -31.99 9.98
CA VAL A 646 0.00 -32.23 9.67
C VAL A 646 0.83 -31.69 10.83
#